data_AF-I8UH75-F1
#
_entry.id   AF-I8UH75-F1
#
_cell.length_a   1.000
_cell.length_b   1.000
_cell.length_c   1.000
_cell.angle_alpha   90.00
_cell.angle_beta   90.00
_cell.angle_gamma   90.00
#
_symmetry.space_group_name_H-M   'P 1'
#
loop_
_entity.id
_entity.type
_entity.pdbx_description
1 polymer ?
#
loop_
_entity_poly.entity_id
_entity_poly.type
_entity_poly.pdbx_seq_one_letter_code
_entity_poly.pdbx_strand_id
1 'polypeptide(L)'
;MDKKKALKIVAASTVAASAFVSAAPASQAAAVTTTSASKAVKVAEGEAIKLQNLYNAKKLTTKKISVKAATAAADKAMKEVKKLAKGKVKTGLETRLKSVASMIGYAERFNMALDHAATLSTATKKAQDDMKKFDLVTAKKDAAALATSLKAFEKFVVKGSIYGEGTRAQMTAMFATPAKKAAKDLADMIKKEEDKAEASDVQKATTAVEALEKAVKELKDDASVATAEKLATDAKEALKAVDTKKAKEELTTRIATAEKAVADFKKASEEVMKLEKAVKELKDEATVKAAEELVVAVKKVVEAVKSEDAKKVLMERVAKAEKMIADKKEELSAPKVEKVSAVNGKTITVTFSKALDAKTLKNETGDVITLVPNSDAASPGTVSQELSADGKTLTFKAKNHFKGDYTVKVPFEMVKAMSGQYVNPVNQKVSVNDTAAPELKSVKATVKSVSDKVKTITLTFDEDVKSIDTVKIGNDNYSPSIDGNTATITVGDLDASKKYDVTVVNAADETGNMKDIQTASLMIAVDNVAPSITNVEPVGENKFKVTVDKALKTPLTLSAKVGTFTANIVSDVTNTENPKEYIVTLNSSYLYKNGNTETVNLTVAKDALEDAIGNKNATDITKTVTLNKDVTAPTVNKVETVARDGEVKSFVVTFNEEVTTVTTDKVYVVDSKGEILSLSKVASNVELNSTDKKKVVFTLASGLASDKYSFDLAEGFVTDTSLSKNKSAKYSFMVDVTKPGKPVDTTFTIKDAKATNNVITVDFDAKVKATGTGSALNPASYLVNGVALPSDSEIKFVKNEGVTDQKKVEIHLPKGFVKNSDAKAVFRVTGVQTLDNKVSNPFTSLVDIIDNTAPEAKSFVATDLTELTITYSEAIKLKEKAEGKGNGIEDELQLFDSKGAKVDFVNPKVEGNKLILKVSDASMVAKLKTTTPTVSDILDVAGNDQAVGIVLSK
;
A
#
# COMPACT_ATOMS: atom_id res chain seq x y z
N MET A 1 -48.52 13.58 54.49
CA MET A 1 -49.83 14.11 54.04
C MET A 1 -50.77 12.93 53.96
N ASP A 2 -51.98 12.91 54.50
CA ASP A 2 -52.72 13.82 55.37
C ASP A 2 -53.82 12.92 55.93
N LYS A 3 -53.82 12.65 57.24
CA LYS A 3 -54.93 13.04 58.14
C LYS A 3 -56.27 13.26 57.44
N LYS A 4 -57.29 12.65 58.06
CA LYS A 4 -58.71 13.07 58.20
C LYS A 4 -59.65 12.01 57.62
N LYS A 5 -60.80 11.71 58.23
CA LYS A 5 -61.49 12.12 59.46
C LYS A 5 -62.71 11.18 59.53
N ALA A 6 -63.05 10.67 60.70
CA ALA A 6 -64.21 11.13 61.50
C ALA A 6 -65.58 10.91 60.85
N LEU A 7 -66.49 10.29 61.61
CA LEU A 7 -67.80 10.84 61.95
C LEU A 7 -68.36 9.98 63.10
N LYS A 8 -68.29 10.42 64.35
CA LYS A 8 -69.45 10.92 65.12
C LYS A 8 -70.70 11.17 64.25
N ILE A 9 -71.76 10.41 64.51
CA ILE A 9 -73.13 10.93 64.50
C ILE A 9 -73.72 10.69 65.88
N VAL A 10 -74.02 11.81 66.54
CA VAL A 10 -75.01 11.98 67.61
C VAL A 10 -76.21 12.60 66.92
N ALA A 11 -77.41 12.02 67.08
CA ALA A 11 -78.74 12.64 67.01
C ALA A 11 -79.78 11.50 67.00
N ALA A 12 -81.00 11.59 67.51
CA ALA A 12 -81.70 12.42 68.49
C ALA A 12 -83.14 11.88 68.46
N SER A 13 -83.85 11.91 69.61
CA SER A 13 -85.32 11.81 69.78
C SER A 13 -86.02 10.54 69.26
N THR A 14 -86.94 9.86 69.96
CA THR A 14 -88.20 10.27 70.62
C THR A 14 -88.56 9.16 71.65
N VAL A 15 -88.91 9.45 72.91
CA VAL A 15 -90.26 9.75 73.44
C VAL A 15 -91.30 8.64 73.18
N ALA A 16 -92.05 8.31 74.25
CA ALA A 16 -93.19 7.38 74.41
C ALA A 16 -92.80 5.96 74.90
N ALA A 17 -93.36 5.41 75.97
CA ALA A 17 -94.37 5.87 76.90
C ALA A 17 -94.19 5.16 78.25
N SER A 18 -94.30 5.96 79.31
CA SER A 18 -94.78 5.55 80.62
C SER A 18 -96.12 4.81 80.53
N ALA A 19 -96.19 3.62 81.13
CA ALA A 19 -97.41 3.06 81.71
C ALA A 19 -96.96 2.05 82.80
N PHE A 20 -96.99 2.47 84.06
CA PHE A 20 -98.02 2.06 85.03
C PHE A 20 -98.10 0.53 85.20
N VAL A 21 -97.52 0.01 86.28
CA VAL A 21 -98.32 -0.68 87.32
C VAL A 21 -97.68 -0.37 88.68
N SER A 22 -98.38 0.51 89.40
CA SER A 22 -98.38 0.59 90.85
C SER A 22 -98.89 -0.71 91.46
N ALA A 23 -98.19 -1.25 92.45
CA ALA A 23 -98.83 -1.84 93.62
C ALA A 23 -97.83 -1.85 94.78
N ALA A 24 -98.25 -1.20 95.87
CA ALA A 24 -97.61 -1.22 97.18
C ALA A 24 -97.45 -2.67 97.70
N PRO A 25 -96.61 -2.87 98.74
CA PRO A 25 -97.18 -2.67 100.07
C PRO A 25 -96.26 -1.87 100.99
N ALA A 26 -96.89 -0.95 101.72
CA ALA A 26 -96.42 -0.59 103.04
C ALA A 26 -96.45 -1.84 103.92
N SER A 27 -95.37 -2.10 104.65
CA SER A 27 -95.39 -2.15 106.11
C SER A 27 -94.24 -3.01 106.66
N GLN A 28 -93.72 -2.54 107.79
CA GLN A 28 -92.86 -3.22 108.75
C GLN A 28 -91.37 -3.29 108.40
N ALA A 29 -90.66 -2.30 108.95
CA ALA A 29 -89.24 -2.37 109.25
C ALA A 29 -88.93 -3.59 110.13
N ALA A 30 -88.46 -4.67 109.52
CA ALA A 30 -87.63 -5.64 110.22
C ALA A 30 -86.20 -5.11 110.19
N ALA A 31 -85.67 -4.77 111.36
CA ALA A 31 -84.29 -4.35 111.55
C ALA A 31 -83.34 -5.36 110.87
N VAL A 32 -82.73 -4.97 109.74
CA VAL A 32 -81.60 -5.72 109.18
C VAL A 32 -80.47 -5.59 110.18
N THR A 33 -80.20 -6.68 110.89
CA THR A 33 -79.10 -6.72 111.84
C THR A 33 -77.78 -6.71 111.09
N THR A 34 -76.79 -6.04 111.66
CA THR A 34 -75.38 -6.04 111.21
C THR A 34 -74.84 -7.46 110.93
N THR A 35 -75.44 -8.48 111.54
CA THR A 35 -75.13 -9.91 111.41
C THR A 35 -75.33 -10.47 110.00
N SER A 36 -76.41 -10.14 109.28
CA SER A 36 -76.69 -10.74 107.96
C SER A 36 -75.74 -10.24 106.87
N ALA A 37 -75.49 -8.93 106.83
CA ALA A 37 -74.53 -8.29 105.93
C ALA A 37 -73.09 -8.76 106.21
N SER A 38 -72.71 -8.89 107.48
CA SER A 38 -71.39 -9.43 107.88
C SER A 38 -71.21 -10.89 107.45
N LYS A 39 -72.24 -11.74 107.59
CA LYS A 39 -72.21 -13.14 107.14
C LYS A 39 -72.07 -13.24 105.62
N ALA A 40 -72.78 -12.41 104.86
CA ALA A 40 -72.68 -12.37 103.41
C ALA A 40 -71.27 -11.92 102.94
N VAL A 41 -70.68 -10.90 103.58
CA VAL A 41 -69.30 -10.46 103.31
C VAL A 41 -68.29 -11.57 103.62
N LYS A 42 -68.43 -12.30 104.74
CA LYS A 42 -67.56 -13.44 105.06
C LYS A 42 -67.63 -14.56 104.03
N VAL A 43 -68.82 -14.85 103.49
CA VAL A 43 -68.98 -15.83 102.40
C VAL A 43 -68.28 -15.34 101.14
N ALA A 44 -68.44 -14.07 100.79
CA ALA A 44 -67.75 -13.47 99.64
C ALA A 44 -66.22 -13.49 99.79
N GLU A 45 -65.69 -13.22 100.99
CA GLU A 45 -64.27 -13.35 101.31
C GLU A 45 -63.77 -14.80 101.19
N GLY A 46 -64.54 -15.76 101.72
CA GLY A 46 -64.18 -17.18 101.63
C GLY A 46 -64.06 -17.65 100.17
N GLU A 47 -65.00 -17.26 99.31
CA GLU A 47 -64.94 -17.56 97.88
C GLU A 47 -63.81 -16.81 97.16
N ALA A 48 -63.53 -15.55 97.53
CA ALA A 48 -62.44 -14.77 96.96
C ALA A 48 -61.05 -15.31 97.37
N ILE A 49 -60.89 -15.78 98.60
CA ILE A 49 -59.65 -16.43 99.08
C ILE A 49 -59.41 -17.74 98.32
N LYS A 50 -60.46 -18.52 98.02
CA LYS A 50 -60.34 -19.70 97.15
C LYS A 50 -59.79 -19.32 95.77
N LEU A 51 -60.26 -18.23 95.16
CA LEU A 51 -59.68 -17.72 93.91
C LEU A 51 -58.22 -17.32 94.07
N GLN A 52 -57.90 -16.59 95.14
CA GLN A 52 -56.54 -16.16 95.43
C GLN A 52 -55.56 -17.33 95.55
N ASN A 53 -55.96 -18.39 96.25
CA ASN A 53 -55.16 -19.60 96.36
C ASN A 53 -54.93 -20.30 95.01
N LEU A 54 -55.84 -20.12 94.04
CA LEU A 54 -55.71 -20.70 92.69
C LEU A 54 -54.78 -19.88 91.78
N TYR A 55 -54.92 -18.55 91.71
CA TYR A 55 -54.02 -17.72 90.87
C TYR A 55 -52.67 -17.42 91.53
N ASN A 56 -52.54 -17.62 92.84
CA ASN A 56 -51.31 -17.45 93.61
C ASN A 56 -50.78 -18.78 94.17
N ALA A 57 -51.15 -19.89 93.55
CA ALA A 57 -50.70 -21.21 93.94
C ALA A 57 -49.17 -21.35 93.80
N LYS A 58 -48.54 -22.14 94.69
CA LYS A 58 -47.11 -22.52 94.53
C LYS A 58 -46.84 -23.25 93.22
N LYS A 59 -47.84 -23.91 92.64
CA LYS A 59 -47.80 -24.50 91.30
C LYS A 59 -48.94 -23.93 90.48
N LEU A 60 -48.60 -23.13 89.48
CA LEU A 60 -49.58 -22.45 88.64
C LEU A 60 -50.46 -23.44 87.87
N THR A 61 -51.76 -23.15 87.81
CA THR A 61 -52.69 -23.82 86.89
C THR A 61 -52.61 -23.19 85.50
N THR A 62 -52.72 -24.01 84.46
CA THR A 62 -52.90 -23.55 83.07
C THR A 62 -54.36 -23.46 82.65
N LYS A 63 -55.28 -23.89 83.54
CA LYS A 63 -56.72 -23.81 83.32
C LYS A 63 -57.26 -22.48 83.85
N LYS A 64 -58.21 -21.90 83.12
CA LYS A 64 -58.93 -20.70 83.57
C LYS A 64 -59.63 -20.95 84.90
N ILE A 65 -59.55 -19.97 85.78
CA ILE A 65 -60.20 -19.98 87.08
C ILE A 65 -61.62 -19.41 86.92
N SER A 66 -62.62 -20.16 87.36
CA SER A 66 -64.01 -19.69 87.35
C SER A 66 -64.26 -18.68 88.46
N VAL A 67 -64.62 -17.44 88.11
CA VAL A 67 -64.96 -16.39 89.09
C VAL A 67 -66.43 -16.37 89.49
N LYS A 68 -67.29 -17.17 88.83
CA LYS A 68 -68.75 -17.12 88.96
C LYS A 68 -69.24 -17.19 90.41
N ALA A 69 -68.71 -18.12 91.20
CA ALA A 69 -69.11 -18.31 92.60
C ALA A 69 -68.75 -17.11 93.48
N ALA A 70 -67.53 -16.56 93.32
CA ALA A 70 -67.08 -15.39 94.07
C ALA A 70 -67.81 -14.11 93.65
N THR A 71 -68.06 -13.92 92.34
CA THR A 71 -68.85 -12.79 91.84
C THR A 71 -70.28 -12.83 92.37
N ALA A 72 -70.94 -14.00 92.30
CA ALA A 72 -72.29 -14.16 92.83
C ALA A 72 -72.35 -13.91 94.36
N ALA A 73 -71.34 -14.38 95.11
CA ALA A 73 -71.22 -14.13 96.54
C ALA A 73 -70.96 -12.64 96.85
N ALA A 74 -70.11 -11.96 96.09
CA ALA A 74 -69.79 -10.55 96.24
C ALA A 74 -70.99 -9.64 95.90
N ASP A 75 -71.72 -9.94 94.83
CA ASP A 75 -72.94 -9.21 94.44
C ASP A 75 -74.03 -9.34 95.50
N LYS A 76 -74.21 -10.56 96.03
CA LYS A 76 -75.13 -10.81 97.15
C LYS A 76 -74.71 -10.04 98.39
N ALA A 77 -73.43 -10.06 98.74
CA ALA A 77 -72.89 -9.32 99.88
C ALA A 77 -73.02 -7.80 99.71
N MET A 78 -72.80 -7.27 98.50
CA MET A 78 -72.98 -5.86 98.19
C MET A 78 -74.44 -5.42 98.33
N LYS A 79 -75.40 -6.25 97.88
CA LYS A 79 -76.83 -6.00 98.07
C LYS A 79 -77.19 -5.92 99.55
N GLU A 80 -76.68 -6.82 100.39
CA GLU A 80 -76.93 -6.80 101.85
C GLU A 80 -76.27 -5.61 102.55
N VAL A 81 -75.01 -5.26 102.21
CA VAL A 81 -74.31 -4.10 102.80
C VAL A 81 -74.98 -2.78 102.43
N LYS A 82 -75.54 -2.66 101.22
CA LYS A 82 -76.28 -1.46 100.79
C LYS A 82 -77.52 -1.17 101.64
N LYS A 83 -78.16 -2.20 102.20
CA LYS A 83 -79.32 -2.07 103.11
C LYS A 83 -78.98 -1.45 104.47
N LEU A 84 -77.70 -1.42 104.86
CA LEU A 84 -77.26 -0.81 106.12
C LEU A 84 -77.28 0.73 106.04
N ALA A 85 -77.61 1.37 107.17
CA ALA A 85 -77.44 2.82 107.36
C ALA A 85 -75.96 3.23 107.27
N LYS A 86 -75.70 4.50 106.93
CA LYS A 86 -74.33 5.04 106.86
C LYS A 86 -73.67 4.99 108.25
N GLY A 87 -72.46 4.43 108.35
CA GLY A 87 -71.72 4.33 109.60
C GLY A 87 -70.48 3.45 109.50
N LYS A 88 -69.67 3.40 110.58
CA LYS A 88 -68.36 2.71 110.62
C LYS A 88 -68.44 1.23 110.18
N VAL A 89 -69.51 0.53 110.56
CA VAL A 89 -69.72 -0.89 110.20
C VAL A 89 -69.90 -1.07 108.69
N LYS A 90 -70.73 -0.23 108.05
CA LYS A 90 -70.94 -0.27 106.60
C LYS A 90 -69.64 0.01 105.85
N THR A 91 -68.91 1.06 106.23
CA THR A 91 -67.61 1.41 105.63
C THR A 91 -66.58 0.30 105.79
N GLY A 92 -66.55 -0.38 106.94
CA GLY A 92 -65.70 -1.55 107.17
C GLY A 92 -66.03 -2.72 106.25
N LEU A 93 -67.32 -3.03 106.07
CA LEU A 93 -67.77 -4.10 105.16
C LEU A 93 -67.57 -3.74 103.68
N GLU A 94 -67.77 -2.47 103.28
CA GLU A 94 -67.46 -1.99 101.93
C GLU A 94 -65.97 -2.08 101.61
N THR A 95 -65.09 -1.77 102.57
CA THR A 95 -63.63 -1.91 102.42
C THR A 95 -63.23 -3.36 102.21
N ARG A 96 -63.82 -4.28 102.97
CA ARG A 96 -63.63 -5.73 102.79
C ARG A 96 -64.14 -6.20 101.42
N LEU A 97 -65.29 -5.71 100.96
CA LEU A 97 -65.80 -6.00 99.62
C LEU A 97 -64.92 -5.43 98.50
N LYS A 98 -64.25 -4.29 98.70
CA LYS A 98 -63.23 -3.80 97.76
C LYS A 98 -62.04 -4.76 97.65
N SER A 99 -61.63 -5.37 98.77
CA SER A 99 -60.61 -6.43 98.76
C SER A 99 -61.09 -7.66 97.99
N VAL A 100 -62.33 -8.10 98.21
CA VAL A 100 -62.97 -9.20 97.45
C VAL A 100 -63.01 -8.91 95.95
N ALA A 101 -63.47 -7.71 95.56
CA ALA A 101 -63.52 -7.30 94.16
C ALA A 101 -62.11 -7.25 93.53
N SER A 102 -61.10 -6.84 94.28
CA SER A 102 -59.71 -6.85 93.83
C SER A 102 -59.22 -8.28 93.59
N MET A 103 -59.53 -9.22 94.50
CA MET A 103 -59.18 -10.64 94.34
C MET A 103 -59.86 -11.27 93.12
N ILE A 104 -61.13 -10.95 92.86
CA ILE A 104 -61.85 -11.38 91.66
C ILE A 104 -61.19 -10.81 90.40
N GLY A 105 -60.89 -9.50 90.40
CA GLY A 105 -60.22 -8.83 89.28
C GLY A 105 -58.83 -9.39 88.99
N TYR A 106 -58.08 -9.84 90.00
CA TYR A 106 -56.81 -10.54 89.79
C TYR A 106 -56.99 -11.92 89.17
N ALA A 107 -58.05 -12.66 89.51
CA ALA A 107 -58.37 -13.93 88.87
C ALA A 107 -58.77 -13.74 87.39
N GLU A 108 -59.51 -12.68 87.07
CA GLU A 108 -59.86 -12.33 85.69
C GLU A 108 -58.61 -11.95 84.87
N ARG A 109 -57.73 -11.10 85.42
CA ARG A 109 -56.45 -10.79 84.78
C ARG A 109 -55.58 -12.03 84.65
N PHE A 110 -55.55 -12.92 85.63
CA PHE A 110 -54.86 -14.21 85.51
C PHE A 110 -55.37 -15.02 84.30
N ASN A 111 -56.69 -15.09 84.09
CA ASN A 111 -57.26 -15.75 82.92
C ASN A 111 -56.87 -15.07 81.60
N MET A 112 -56.84 -13.73 81.56
CA MET A 112 -56.37 -12.98 80.39
C MET A 112 -54.88 -13.23 80.10
N ALA A 113 -54.05 -13.35 81.14
CA ALA A 113 -52.65 -13.73 80.98
C ALA A 113 -52.52 -15.15 80.41
N LEU A 114 -53.40 -16.08 80.77
CA LEU A 114 -53.46 -17.41 80.15
C LEU A 114 -53.90 -17.36 78.68
N ASP A 115 -54.80 -16.44 78.30
CA ASP A 115 -55.17 -16.25 76.90
C ASP A 115 -53.97 -15.75 76.07
N HIS A 116 -53.25 -14.74 76.57
CA HIS A 116 -52.00 -14.29 75.95
C HIS A 116 -50.91 -15.39 75.95
N ALA A 117 -50.84 -16.20 77.00
CA ALA A 117 -49.92 -17.34 77.07
C ALA A 117 -50.24 -18.40 76.01
N ALA A 118 -51.53 -18.65 75.73
CA ALA A 118 -51.94 -19.59 74.70
C ALA A 118 -51.54 -19.11 73.30
N THR A 119 -51.79 -17.83 72.98
CA THR A 119 -51.33 -17.22 71.72
C THR A 119 -49.80 -17.28 71.60
N LEU A 120 -49.07 -16.94 72.67
CA LEU A 120 -47.62 -17.02 72.70
C LEU A 120 -47.11 -18.44 72.50
N SER A 121 -47.74 -19.43 73.12
CA SER A 121 -47.37 -20.85 72.98
C SER A 121 -47.60 -21.35 71.55
N THR A 122 -48.69 -20.95 70.90
CA THR A 122 -48.92 -21.25 69.48
C THR A 122 -47.85 -20.63 68.59
N ALA A 123 -47.51 -19.35 68.79
CA ALA A 123 -46.46 -18.68 68.01
C ALA A 123 -45.07 -19.29 68.27
N THR A 124 -44.79 -19.68 69.52
CA THR A 124 -43.54 -20.35 69.90
C THR A 124 -43.41 -21.71 69.22
N LYS A 125 -44.50 -22.49 69.18
CA LYS A 125 -44.53 -23.78 68.50
C LYS A 125 -44.29 -23.64 67.00
N LYS A 126 -44.94 -22.67 66.35
CA LYS A 126 -44.72 -22.40 64.92
C LYS A 126 -43.26 -22.07 64.62
N ALA A 127 -42.66 -21.15 65.38
CA ALA A 127 -41.24 -20.84 65.25
C ALA A 127 -40.34 -22.07 65.44
N GLN A 128 -40.68 -22.96 66.38
CA GLN A 128 -39.95 -24.23 66.58
C GLN A 128 -40.14 -25.24 65.45
N ASP A 129 -41.31 -25.26 64.82
CA ASP A 129 -41.58 -26.13 63.68
C ASP A 129 -40.88 -25.61 62.42
N ASP A 130 -40.78 -24.29 62.22
CA ASP A 130 -39.97 -23.68 61.16
C ASP A 130 -38.48 -24.01 61.32
N MET A 131 -37.95 -24.09 62.54
CA MET A 131 -36.55 -24.53 62.75
C MET A 131 -36.30 -25.99 62.31
N LYS A 132 -37.34 -26.84 62.23
CA LYS A 132 -37.21 -28.24 61.77
C LYS A 132 -37.38 -28.36 60.26
N LYS A 133 -38.23 -27.52 59.67
CA LYS A 133 -38.53 -27.49 58.23
C LYS A 133 -38.31 -26.07 57.74
N PHE A 134 -37.04 -25.67 57.72
CA PHE A 134 -36.66 -24.29 57.53
C PHE A 134 -37.01 -23.80 56.13
N ASP A 135 -37.97 -22.87 56.09
CA ASP A 135 -38.32 -22.09 54.92
C ASP A 135 -38.19 -20.60 55.30
N LEU A 136 -37.33 -19.88 54.60
CA LEU A 136 -36.94 -18.51 54.98
C LEU A 136 -38.14 -17.54 55.01
N VAL A 137 -39.06 -17.69 54.06
CA VAL A 137 -40.24 -16.81 53.94
C VAL A 137 -41.19 -17.05 55.12
N THR A 138 -41.47 -18.32 55.41
CA THR A 138 -42.38 -18.72 56.48
C THR A 138 -41.78 -18.42 57.85
N ALA A 139 -40.48 -18.71 58.03
CA ALA A 139 -39.72 -18.41 59.24
C ALA A 139 -39.71 -16.91 59.59
N LYS A 140 -39.50 -16.01 58.61
CA LYS A 140 -39.55 -14.56 58.84
C LYS A 140 -40.92 -14.09 59.32
N LYS A 141 -41.98 -14.61 58.71
CA LYS A 141 -43.36 -14.29 59.08
C LYS A 141 -43.68 -14.75 60.51
N ASP A 142 -43.32 -15.97 60.85
CA ASP A 142 -43.62 -16.54 62.16
C ASP A 142 -42.70 -16.01 63.26
N ALA A 143 -41.46 -15.60 62.94
CA ALA A 143 -40.59 -14.82 63.83
C ALA A 143 -41.23 -13.47 64.22
N ALA A 144 -41.81 -12.75 63.25
CA ALA A 144 -42.51 -11.49 63.50
C ALA A 144 -43.78 -11.69 64.36
N ALA A 145 -44.53 -12.78 64.11
CA ALA A 145 -45.70 -13.15 64.90
C ALA A 145 -45.32 -13.54 66.35
N LEU A 146 -44.22 -14.26 66.53
CA LEU A 146 -43.66 -14.62 67.83
C LEU A 146 -43.23 -13.37 68.61
N ALA A 147 -42.48 -12.46 67.98
CA ALA A 147 -42.06 -11.20 68.60
C ALA A 147 -43.27 -10.37 69.06
N THR A 148 -44.31 -10.28 68.23
CA THR A 148 -45.56 -9.58 68.56
C THR A 148 -46.28 -10.21 69.75
N SER A 149 -46.42 -11.54 69.76
CA SER A 149 -47.11 -12.29 70.82
C SER A 149 -46.33 -12.24 72.15
N LEU A 150 -44.99 -12.31 72.09
CA LEU A 150 -44.12 -12.22 73.25
C LEU A 150 -44.26 -10.86 73.92
N LYS A 151 -44.21 -9.77 73.13
CA LYS A 151 -44.39 -8.41 73.63
C LYS A 151 -45.77 -8.20 74.27
N ALA A 152 -46.82 -8.78 73.69
CA ALA A 152 -48.18 -8.71 74.24
C ALA A 152 -48.29 -9.42 75.61
N PHE A 153 -47.69 -10.62 75.72
CA PHE A 153 -47.67 -11.38 76.97
C PHE A 153 -46.86 -10.67 78.06
N GLU A 154 -45.65 -10.21 77.75
CA GLU A 154 -44.79 -9.53 78.73
C GLU A 154 -45.39 -8.22 79.24
N LYS A 155 -46.08 -7.46 78.37
CA LYS A 155 -46.82 -6.25 78.77
C LYS A 155 -47.93 -6.57 79.78
N PHE A 156 -48.49 -7.78 79.72
CA PHE A 156 -49.60 -8.19 80.56
C PHE A 156 -49.14 -8.82 81.89
N VAL A 157 -48.04 -9.58 81.89
CA VAL A 157 -47.47 -10.23 83.10
C VAL A 157 -46.54 -9.27 83.86
N VAL A 158 -47.10 -8.14 84.29
CA VAL A 158 -46.40 -7.10 85.07
C VAL A 158 -46.99 -6.92 86.46
N LYS A 159 -46.23 -6.25 87.35
CA LYS A 159 -46.71 -5.89 88.70
C LYS A 159 -47.97 -5.02 88.58
N GLY A 160 -49.02 -5.36 89.33
CA GLY A 160 -50.32 -4.66 89.30
C GLY A 160 -51.36 -5.27 88.35
N SER A 161 -50.94 -5.99 87.30
CA SER A 161 -51.83 -6.77 86.44
C SER A 161 -52.01 -8.20 86.95
N ILE A 162 -50.94 -8.81 87.44
CA ILE A 162 -50.95 -10.16 88.02
C ILE A 162 -50.49 -10.08 89.48
N TYR A 163 -51.29 -10.65 90.38
CA TYR A 163 -51.00 -10.68 91.80
C TYR A 163 -49.94 -11.75 92.12
N GLY A 164 -48.99 -11.42 92.99
CA GLY A 164 -47.91 -12.32 93.40
C GLY A 164 -46.68 -12.29 92.48
N GLU A 165 -45.50 -12.13 93.05
CA GLU A 165 -44.24 -12.22 92.31
C GLU A 165 -43.93 -13.64 91.86
N GLY A 166 -44.17 -14.63 92.72
CA GLY A 166 -44.03 -16.05 92.39
C GLY A 166 -44.87 -16.47 91.18
N THR A 167 -46.13 -16.02 91.11
CA THR A 167 -47.00 -16.27 89.95
C THR A 167 -46.44 -15.68 88.66
N ARG A 168 -45.98 -14.42 88.68
CA ARG A 168 -45.38 -13.79 87.49
C ARG A 168 -44.10 -14.48 87.06
N ALA A 169 -43.26 -14.88 88.00
CA ALA A 169 -42.04 -15.64 87.73
C ALA A 169 -42.35 -16.99 87.09
N GLN A 170 -43.36 -17.73 87.60
CA GLN A 170 -43.81 -18.99 87.01
C GLN A 170 -44.40 -18.81 85.61
N MET A 171 -45.25 -17.81 85.38
CA MET A 171 -45.77 -17.49 84.05
C MET A 171 -44.65 -17.14 83.06
N THR A 172 -43.67 -16.36 83.50
CA THR A 172 -42.50 -16.00 82.69
C THR A 172 -41.68 -17.24 82.34
N ALA A 173 -41.38 -18.08 83.34
CA ALA A 173 -40.62 -19.31 83.14
C ALA A 173 -41.33 -20.32 82.23
N MET A 174 -42.66 -20.44 82.34
CA MET A 174 -43.46 -21.38 81.55
C MET A 174 -43.63 -20.94 80.09
N PHE A 175 -43.77 -19.63 79.82
CA PHE A 175 -44.20 -19.15 78.51
C PHE A 175 -43.20 -18.19 77.85
N ALA A 176 -42.75 -17.15 78.54
CA ALA A 176 -41.84 -16.15 77.96
C ALA A 176 -40.42 -16.69 77.74
N THR A 177 -39.88 -17.48 78.67
CA THR A 177 -38.52 -18.05 78.55
C THR A 177 -38.38 -18.97 77.34
N PRO A 178 -39.26 -19.98 77.11
CA PRO A 178 -39.22 -20.79 75.90
C PRO A 178 -39.40 -19.97 74.61
N ALA A 179 -40.29 -18.97 74.62
CA ALA A 179 -40.55 -18.09 73.48
C ALA A 179 -39.32 -17.23 73.13
N LYS A 180 -38.62 -16.66 74.12
CA LYS A 180 -37.39 -15.89 73.91
C LYS A 180 -36.28 -16.75 73.29
N LYS A 181 -36.13 -17.97 73.79
CA LYS A 181 -35.16 -18.92 73.24
C LYS A 181 -35.49 -19.23 71.77
N ALA A 182 -36.75 -19.59 71.48
CA ALA A 182 -37.19 -19.88 70.12
C ALA A 182 -37.02 -18.68 69.17
N ALA A 183 -37.30 -17.45 69.63
CA ALA A 183 -37.12 -16.25 68.84
C ALA A 183 -35.65 -15.99 68.49
N LYS A 184 -34.74 -16.20 69.45
CA LYS A 184 -33.30 -16.08 69.21
C LYS A 184 -32.81 -17.15 68.23
N ASP A 185 -33.10 -18.42 68.51
CA ASP A 185 -32.63 -19.54 67.69
C ASP A 185 -33.14 -19.40 66.23
N LEU A 186 -34.40 -19.01 66.05
CA LEU A 186 -34.97 -18.78 64.71
C LEU A 186 -34.33 -17.57 64.01
N ALA A 187 -34.03 -16.49 64.72
CA ALA A 187 -33.34 -15.33 64.15
C ALA A 187 -31.91 -15.67 63.71
N ASP A 188 -31.19 -16.48 64.49
CA ASP A 188 -29.85 -16.95 64.14
C ASP A 188 -29.90 -17.86 62.88
N MET A 189 -30.92 -18.72 62.76
CA MET A 189 -31.13 -19.53 61.54
C MET A 189 -31.51 -18.69 60.31
N ILE A 190 -32.40 -17.71 60.46
CA ILE A 190 -32.77 -16.75 59.40
C ILE A 190 -31.52 -16.06 58.87
N LYS A 191 -30.71 -15.50 59.78
CA LYS A 191 -29.48 -14.81 59.40
C LYS A 191 -28.51 -15.74 58.65
N LYS A 192 -28.32 -16.96 59.14
CA LYS A 192 -27.43 -17.94 58.50
C LYS A 192 -27.86 -18.28 57.06
N GLU A 193 -29.16 -18.43 56.81
CA GLU A 193 -29.64 -18.75 55.46
C GLU A 193 -29.64 -17.52 54.54
N GLU A 194 -29.87 -16.32 55.07
CA GLU A 194 -29.68 -15.05 54.34
C GLU A 194 -28.22 -14.88 53.90
N ASP A 195 -27.26 -15.05 54.82
CA ASP A 195 -25.83 -14.97 54.52
C ASP A 195 -25.41 -15.99 53.43
N LYS A 196 -26.03 -17.18 53.44
CA LYS A 196 -25.78 -18.24 52.43
C LYS A 196 -26.39 -17.91 51.06
N ALA A 197 -27.58 -17.31 51.03
CA ALA A 197 -28.20 -16.85 49.79
C ALA A 197 -27.36 -15.73 49.15
N GLU A 198 -26.90 -14.78 49.96
CA GLU A 198 -26.04 -13.68 49.49
C GLU A 198 -24.69 -14.19 48.95
N ALA A 199 -24.05 -15.14 49.64
CA ALA A 199 -22.83 -15.77 49.14
C ALA A 199 -23.03 -16.49 47.80
N SER A 200 -24.20 -17.11 47.59
CA SER A 200 -24.56 -17.76 46.31
C SER A 200 -24.71 -16.75 45.18
N ASP A 201 -25.32 -15.60 45.44
CA ASP A 201 -25.51 -14.56 44.42
C ASP A 201 -24.20 -13.84 44.06
N VAL A 202 -23.32 -13.60 45.05
CA VAL A 202 -21.94 -13.15 44.80
C VAL A 202 -21.18 -14.16 43.92
N GLN A 203 -21.31 -15.45 44.20
CA GLN A 203 -20.65 -16.50 43.41
C GLN A 203 -21.17 -16.52 41.97
N LYS A 204 -22.49 -16.46 41.75
CA LYS A 204 -23.07 -16.41 40.39
C LYS A 204 -22.59 -15.20 39.61
N ALA A 205 -22.59 -14.02 40.23
CA ALA A 205 -22.11 -12.79 39.60
C ALA A 205 -20.60 -12.88 39.28
N THR A 206 -19.81 -13.46 40.19
CA THR A 206 -18.37 -13.71 39.96
C THR A 206 -18.16 -14.63 38.76
N THR A 207 -18.86 -15.77 38.69
CA THR A 207 -18.77 -16.70 37.56
C THR A 207 -19.16 -16.04 36.23
N ALA A 208 -20.19 -15.19 36.22
CA ALA A 208 -20.60 -14.45 35.03
C ALA A 208 -19.54 -13.43 34.57
N VAL A 209 -18.90 -12.73 35.51
CA VAL A 209 -17.79 -11.81 35.21
C VAL A 209 -16.55 -12.57 34.71
N GLU A 210 -16.21 -13.72 35.29
CA GLU A 210 -15.10 -14.55 34.81
C GLU A 210 -15.35 -15.09 33.40
N ALA A 211 -16.60 -15.48 33.08
CA ALA A 211 -16.97 -15.87 31.73
C ALA A 211 -16.81 -14.72 30.72
N LEU A 212 -17.21 -13.50 31.10
CA LEU A 212 -16.98 -12.29 30.31
C LEU A 212 -15.48 -12.02 30.11
N GLU A 213 -14.68 -12.04 31.17
CA GLU A 213 -13.23 -11.82 31.11
C GLU A 213 -12.53 -12.86 30.23
N LYS A 214 -12.98 -14.11 30.28
CA LYS A 214 -12.50 -15.17 29.38
C LYS A 214 -12.87 -14.86 27.93
N ALA A 215 -14.11 -14.46 27.65
CA ALA A 215 -14.52 -14.10 26.29
C ALA A 215 -13.74 -12.89 25.73
N VAL A 216 -13.36 -11.93 26.58
CA VAL A 216 -12.50 -10.79 26.21
C VAL A 216 -11.09 -11.24 25.77
N LYS A 217 -10.54 -12.31 26.37
CA LYS A 217 -9.25 -12.89 25.96
C LYS A 217 -9.37 -13.65 24.63
N GLU A 218 -10.55 -14.17 24.31
CA GLU A 218 -10.82 -14.94 23.10
C GLU A 218 -11.34 -14.09 21.92
N LEU A 219 -11.27 -12.76 22.02
CA LEU A 219 -11.67 -11.84 20.96
C LEU A 219 -10.80 -12.02 19.71
N LYS A 220 -11.45 -12.28 18.58
CA LYS A 220 -10.80 -12.54 17.29
C LYS A 220 -11.59 -12.04 16.08
N ASP A 221 -12.90 -11.89 16.21
CA ASP A 221 -13.84 -11.53 15.15
C ASP A 221 -15.14 -10.91 15.72
N ASP A 222 -16.03 -10.45 14.85
CA ASP A 222 -17.32 -9.84 15.25
C ASP A 222 -18.22 -10.81 16.03
N ALA A 223 -18.11 -12.12 15.80
CA ALA A 223 -18.87 -13.13 16.54
C ALA A 223 -18.40 -13.25 18.00
N SER A 224 -17.09 -13.19 18.23
CA SER A 224 -16.50 -13.14 19.58
C SER A 224 -16.86 -11.83 20.31
N VAL A 225 -16.94 -10.70 19.60
CA VAL A 225 -17.43 -9.41 20.15
C VAL A 225 -18.89 -9.54 20.60
N ALA A 226 -19.78 -10.05 19.74
CA ALA A 226 -21.18 -10.24 20.08
C ALA A 226 -21.36 -11.19 21.29
N THR A 227 -20.53 -12.23 21.38
CA THR A 227 -20.51 -13.15 22.53
C THR A 227 -20.11 -12.41 23.82
N ALA A 228 -19.06 -11.60 23.78
CA ALA A 228 -18.62 -10.81 24.93
C ALA A 228 -19.65 -9.74 25.35
N GLU A 229 -20.28 -9.03 24.38
CA GLU A 229 -21.36 -8.07 24.65
C GLU A 229 -22.57 -8.73 25.34
N LYS A 230 -22.92 -9.95 24.91
CA LYS A 230 -23.97 -10.75 25.57
C LYS A 230 -23.56 -11.13 27.00
N LEU A 231 -22.34 -11.62 27.20
CA LEU A 231 -21.84 -11.99 28.54
C LEU A 231 -21.73 -10.79 29.48
N ALA A 232 -21.45 -9.59 28.96
CA ALA A 232 -21.47 -8.35 29.74
C ALA A 232 -22.89 -8.03 30.24
N THR A 233 -23.90 -8.27 29.40
CA THR A 233 -25.31 -8.14 29.79
C THR A 233 -25.68 -9.17 30.86
N ASP A 234 -25.30 -10.43 30.67
CA ASP A 234 -25.55 -11.52 31.63
C ASP A 234 -24.86 -11.24 32.98
N ALA A 235 -23.63 -10.73 32.97
CA ALA A 235 -22.89 -10.34 34.18
C ALA A 235 -23.54 -9.15 34.91
N LYS A 236 -24.02 -8.14 34.18
CA LYS A 236 -24.77 -7.01 34.75
C LYS A 236 -26.10 -7.46 35.37
N GLU A 237 -26.78 -8.42 34.76
CA GLU A 237 -28.02 -8.98 35.31
C GLU A 237 -27.75 -9.74 36.60
N ALA A 238 -26.73 -10.61 36.63
CA ALA A 238 -26.33 -11.33 37.83
C ALA A 238 -25.91 -10.38 38.98
N LEU A 239 -25.25 -9.27 38.66
CA LEU A 239 -24.84 -8.26 39.64
C LEU A 239 -26.02 -7.58 40.36
N LYS A 240 -27.22 -7.54 39.78
CA LYS A 240 -28.40 -6.92 40.41
C LYS A 240 -28.80 -7.64 41.70
N ALA A 241 -28.56 -8.95 41.78
CA ALA A 241 -28.87 -9.78 42.96
C ALA A 241 -27.81 -9.68 44.08
N VAL A 242 -26.69 -8.99 43.86
CA VAL A 242 -25.64 -8.81 44.87
C VAL A 242 -25.97 -7.61 45.76
N ASP A 243 -26.14 -7.86 47.06
CA ASP A 243 -26.43 -6.83 48.07
C ASP A 243 -25.18 -6.31 48.80
N THR A 244 -24.09 -7.09 48.82
CA THR A 244 -22.85 -6.71 49.49
C THR A 244 -22.14 -5.60 48.75
N LYS A 245 -22.13 -4.39 49.33
CA LYS A 245 -21.54 -3.18 48.72
C LYS A 245 -20.14 -3.40 48.15
N LYS A 246 -19.25 -4.03 48.93
CA LYS A 246 -17.86 -4.27 48.53
C LYS A 246 -17.76 -5.18 47.29
N ALA A 247 -18.46 -6.32 47.29
CA ALA A 247 -18.47 -7.24 46.15
C ALA A 247 -19.09 -6.59 44.91
N LYS A 248 -20.15 -5.80 45.10
CA LYS A 248 -20.82 -5.08 44.02
C LYS A 248 -19.90 -4.06 43.34
N GLU A 249 -19.17 -3.25 44.12
CA GLU A 249 -18.21 -2.26 43.60
C GLU A 249 -17.05 -2.92 42.83
N GLU A 250 -16.51 -4.02 43.37
CA GLU A 250 -15.44 -4.79 42.73
C GLU A 250 -15.89 -5.38 41.37
N LEU A 251 -17.02 -6.11 41.36
CA LEU A 251 -17.55 -6.72 40.14
C LEU A 251 -17.98 -5.67 39.11
N THR A 252 -18.52 -4.53 39.52
CA THR A 252 -18.83 -3.39 38.62
C THR A 252 -17.58 -2.91 37.88
N THR A 253 -16.47 -2.77 38.61
CA THR A 253 -15.19 -2.30 38.04
C THR A 253 -14.63 -3.30 37.04
N ARG A 254 -14.72 -4.60 37.34
CA ARG A 254 -14.31 -5.69 36.44
C ARG A 254 -15.14 -5.69 35.15
N ILE A 255 -16.48 -5.59 35.25
CA ILE A 255 -17.38 -5.49 34.10
C ILE A 255 -17.01 -4.27 33.24
N ALA A 256 -16.88 -3.08 33.83
CA ALA A 256 -16.55 -1.86 33.08
C ALA A 256 -15.19 -1.96 32.36
N THR A 257 -14.22 -2.63 32.98
CA THR A 257 -12.90 -2.88 32.37
C THR A 257 -13.02 -3.82 31.17
N ALA A 258 -13.80 -4.91 31.30
CA ALA A 258 -14.06 -5.85 30.22
C ALA A 258 -14.82 -5.20 29.06
N GLU A 259 -15.88 -4.43 29.32
CA GLU A 259 -16.63 -3.70 28.29
C GLU A 259 -15.76 -2.72 27.52
N LYS A 260 -14.88 -2.00 28.22
CA LYS A 260 -13.91 -1.12 27.56
C LYS A 260 -12.98 -1.92 26.64
N ALA A 261 -12.49 -3.08 27.06
CA ALA A 261 -11.63 -3.93 26.24
C ALA A 261 -12.35 -4.43 24.97
N VAL A 262 -13.64 -4.81 25.08
CA VAL A 262 -14.48 -5.16 23.91
C VAL A 262 -14.61 -3.99 22.94
N ALA A 263 -14.89 -2.79 23.46
CA ALA A 263 -15.02 -1.58 22.63
C ALA A 263 -13.70 -1.18 21.94
N ASP A 264 -12.59 -1.25 22.67
CA ASP A 264 -11.24 -0.97 22.15
C ASP A 264 -10.91 -1.97 21.01
N PHE A 265 -11.20 -3.26 21.19
CA PHE A 265 -11.01 -4.29 20.16
C PHE A 265 -11.88 -4.06 18.92
N LYS A 266 -13.17 -3.78 19.11
CA LYS A 266 -14.12 -3.55 18.00
C LYS A 266 -13.65 -2.42 17.09
N LYS A 267 -13.27 -1.28 17.68
CA LYS A 267 -12.70 -0.13 16.95
C LYS A 267 -11.43 -0.51 16.17
N ALA A 268 -10.53 -1.26 16.80
CA ALA A 268 -9.29 -1.68 16.14
C ALA A 268 -9.55 -2.69 15.00
N SER A 269 -10.49 -3.62 15.17
CA SER A 269 -10.89 -4.57 14.12
C SER A 269 -11.47 -3.87 12.90
N GLU A 270 -12.29 -2.83 13.08
CA GLU A 270 -12.83 -2.02 11.98
C GLU A 270 -11.73 -1.33 11.16
N GLU A 271 -10.70 -0.78 11.81
CA GLU A 271 -9.56 -0.17 11.12
C GLU A 271 -8.70 -1.22 10.38
N VAL A 272 -8.50 -2.40 10.97
CA VAL A 272 -7.82 -3.52 10.28
C VAL A 272 -8.61 -3.97 9.05
N MET A 273 -9.95 -4.00 9.10
CA MET A 273 -10.77 -4.33 7.93
C MET A 273 -10.63 -3.30 6.80
N LYS A 274 -10.50 -2.00 7.13
CA LYS A 274 -10.23 -0.95 6.13
C LYS A 274 -8.87 -1.18 5.45
N LEU A 275 -7.86 -1.58 6.22
CA LEU A 275 -6.54 -1.95 5.68
C LEU A 275 -6.64 -3.16 4.74
N GLU A 276 -7.30 -4.23 5.17
CA GLU A 276 -7.48 -5.44 4.36
C GLU A 276 -8.22 -5.14 3.05
N LYS A 277 -9.16 -4.18 3.06
CA LYS A 277 -9.82 -3.71 1.85
C LYS A 277 -8.87 -2.92 0.95
N ALA A 278 -8.12 -1.96 1.50
CA ALA A 278 -7.13 -1.19 0.73
C ALA A 278 -6.08 -2.08 0.06
N VAL A 279 -5.63 -3.13 0.76
CA VAL A 279 -4.69 -4.13 0.24
C VAL A 279 -5.26 -4.92 -0.95
N LYS A 280 -6.57 -5.19 -0.98
CA LYS A 280 -7.23 -5.86 -2.12
C LYS A 280 -7.36 -4.97 -3.36
N GLU A 281 -7.26 -3.65 -3.19
CA GLU A 281 -7.43 -2.65 -4.24
C GLU A 281 -6.10 -2.13 -4.80
N LEU A 282 -4.97 -2.69 -4.36
CA LEU A 282 -3.64 -2.29 -4.82
C LEU A 282 -3.45 -2.56 -6.32
N LYS A 283 -3.14 -1.50 -7.07
CA LYS A 283 -3.00 -1.54 -8.53
C LYS A 283 -1.84 -0.71 -9.07
N ASP A 284 -1.37 0.27 -8.29
CA ASP A 284 -0.37 1.26 -8.68
C ASP A 284 0.42 1.75 -7.46
N GLU A 285 1.49 2.53 -7.68
CA GLU A 285 2.33 3.06 -6.58
C GLU A 285 1.56 3.98 -5.62
N ALA A 286 0.55 4.70 -6.12
CA ALA A 286 -0.26 5.60 -5.29
C ALA A 286 -1.10 4.82 -4.27
N THR A 287 -1.75 3.73 -4.70
CA THR A 287 -2.51 2.82 -3.83
C THR A 287 -1.60 2.09 -2.84
N VAL A 288 -0.38 1.70 -3.23
CA VAL A 288 0.62 1.13 -2.30
C VAL A 288 1.01 2.13 -1.21
N LYS A 289 1.35 3.36 -1.59
CA LYS A 289 1.73 4.40 -0.61
C LYS A 289 0.59 4.71 0.36
N ALA A 290 -0.64 4.83 -0.14
CA ALA A 290 -1.81 5.03 0.71
C ALA A 290 -2.02 3.88 1.71
N ALA A 291 -1.78 2.63 1.28
CA ALA A 291 -1.86 1.47 2.18
C ALA A 291 -0.73 1.45 3.22
N GLU A 292 0.50 1.83 2.86
CA GLU A 292 1.63 1.99 3.82
C GLU A 292 1.30 3.02 4.91
N GLU A 293 0.73 4.17 4.55
CA GLU A 293 0.27 5.19 5.51
C GLU A 293 -0.83 4.64 6.42
N LEU A 294 -1.77 3.87 5.86
CA LEU A 294 -2.87 3.25 6.61
C LEU A 294 -2.36 2.21 7.62
N VAL A 295 -1.34 1.42 7.28
CA VAL A 295 -0.68 0.47 8.21
C VAL A 295 -0.21 1.18 9.47
N VAL A 296 0.45 2.34 9.33
CA VAL A 296 0.98 3.11 10.47
C VAL A 296 -0.18 3.57 11.38
N ALA A 297 -1.27 4.07 10.79
CA ALA A 297 -2.45 4.48 11.54
C ALA A 297 -3.10 3.30 12.27
N VAL A 298 -3.27 2.15 11.59
CA VAL A 298 -3.88 0.95 12.15
C VAL A 298 -3.07 0.36 13.29
N LYS A 299 -1.73 0.27 13.15
CA LYS A 299 -0.84 -0.19 14.23
C LYS A 299 -1.03 0.60 15.52
N LYS A 300 -1.14 1.92 15.43
CA LYS A 300 -1.38 2.80 16.59
C LYS A 300 -2.72 2.51 17.28
N VAL A 301 -3.77 2.20 16.52
CA VAL A 301 -5.09 1.84 17.07
C VAL A 301 -5.05 0.45 17.71
N VAL A 302 -4.39 -0.53 17.07
CA VAL A 302 -4.22 -1.88 17.60
C VAL A 302 -3.37 -1.88 18.88
N GLU A 303 -2.34 -1.03 18.98
CA GLU A 303 -1.53 -0.89 20.19
C GLU A 303 -2.30 -0.42 21.42
N ALA A 304 -3.40 0.32 21.23
CA ALA A 304 -4.26 0.80 22.30
C ALA A 304 -5.23 -0.28 22.84
N VAL A 305 -5.31 -1.44 22.20
CA VAL A 305 -6.14 -2.58 22.66
C VAL A 305 -5.51 -3.18 23.92
N LYS A 306 -6.29 -3.22 25.01
CA LYS A 306 -5.80 -3.66 26.33
C LYS A 306 -5.63 -5.18 26.48
N SER A 307 -6.35 -5.98 25.71
CA SER A 307 -6.24 -7.44 25.72
C SER A 307 -5.04 -7.84 24.86
N GLU A 308 -3.97 -8.36 25.46
CA GLU A 308 -2.75 -8.76 24.73
C GLU A 308 -3.03 -9.87 23.71
N ASP A 309 -3.87 -10.84 24.04
CA ASP A 309 -4.28 -11.91 23.11
C ASP A 309 -5.04 -11.35 21.90
N ALA A 310 -6.00 -10.45 22.15
CA ALA A 310 -6.78 -9.82 21.09
C ALA A 310 -5.92 -8.88 20.23
N LYS A 311 -4.98 -8.16 20.86
CA LYS A 311 -3.97 -7.33 20.19
C LYS A 311 -3.08 -8.17 19.28
N LYS A 312 -2.64 -9.35 19.74
CA LYS A 312 -1.86 -10.30 18.92
C LYS A 312 -2.62 -10.74 17.68
N VAL A 313 -3.89 -11.11 17.81
CA VAL A 313 -4.75 -11.51 16.65
C VAL A 313 -4.85 -10.39 15.62
N LEU A 314 -5.04 -9.14 16.04
CA LEU A 314 -5.10 -8.00 15.14
C LEU A 314 -3.73 -7.70 14.49
N MET A 315 -2.63 -7.81 15.25
CA MET A 315 -1.28 -7.61 14.72
C MET A 315 -0.88 -8.67 13.68
N GLU A 316 -1.32 -9.92 13.83
CA GLU A 316 -1.11 -10.96 12.80
C GLU A 316 -1.81 -10.61 11.47
N ARG A 317 -3.03 -10.06 11.54
CA ARG A 317 -3.75 -9.56 10.35
C ARG A 317 -3.02 -8.36 9.72
N VAL A 318 -2.54 -7.42 10.52
CA VAL A 318 -1.73 -6.28 10.04
C VAL A 318 -0.44 -6.76 9.37
N ALA A 319 0.28 -7.71 9.96
CA ALA A 319 1.51 -8.26 9.37
C ALA A 319 1.26 -8.94 8.02
N LYS A 320 0.13 -9.65 7.88
CA LYS A 320 -0.29 -10.23 6.60
C LYS A 320 -0.56 -9.14 5.55
N ALA A 321 -1.22 -8.05 5.93
CA ALA A 321 -1.44 -6.90 5.07
C ALA A 321 -0.13 -6.22 4.65
N GLU A 322 0.81 -6.01 5.57
CA GLU A 322 2.14 -5.47 5.28
C GLU A 322 2.91 -6.30 4.25
N LYS A 323 2.85 -7.63 4.39
CA LYS A 323 3.48 -8.53 3.43
C LYS A 323 2.87 -8.37 2.03
N MET A 324 1.54 -8.32 1.91
CA MET A 324 0.88 -8.12 0.62
C MET A 324 1.22 -6.76 -0.01
N ILE A 325 1.36 -5.70 0.79
CA ILE A 325 1.81 -4.38 0.33
C ILE A 325 3.25 -4.47 -0.21
N ALA A 326 4.15 -5.12 0.53
CA ALA A 326 5.54 -5.30 0.12
C ALA A 326 5.66 -6.12 -1.18
N ASP A 327 4.92 -7.23 -1.28
CA ASP A 327 4.88 -8.07 -2.49
C ASP A 327 4.39 -7.27 -3.70
N LYS A 328 3.35 -6.43 -3.51
CA LYS A 328 2.82 -5.59 -4.60
C LYS A 328 3.74 -4.44 -4.98
N LYS A 329 4.41 -3.83 -4.01
CA LYS A 329 5.44 -2.80 -4.25
C LYS A 329 6.59 -3.36 -5.08
N GLU A 330 7.02 -4.58 -4.77
CA GLU A 330 8.03 -5.29 -5.54
C GLU A 330 7.52 -5.61 -6.95
N GLU A 331 6.28 -6.07 -7.11
CA GLU A 331 5.65 -6.31 -8.42
C GLU A 331 5.64 -5.05 -9.31
N LEU A 332 5.35 -3.89 -8.73
CA LEU A 332 5.24 -2.62 -9.46
C LEU A 332 6.59 -1.95 -9.73
N SER A 333 7.65 -2.37 -9.04
CA SER A 333 8.99 -1.79 -9.22
C SER A 333 9.47 -1.92 -10.67
N ALA A 334 10.01 -0.82 -11.21
CA ALA A 334 10.53 -0.81 -12.57
C ALA A 334 11.65 -1.86 -12.74
N PRO A 335 11.61 -2.68 -13.81
CA PRO A 335 12.70 -3.59 -14.15
C PRO A 335 14.00 -2.81 -14.32
N LYS A 336 15.10 -3.33 -13.78
CA LYS A 336 16.43 -2.69 -13.87
C LYS A 336 17.52 -3.73 -14.01
N VAL A 337 18.68 -3.28 -14.48
CA VAL A 337 19.92 -4.05 -14.37
C VAL A 337 20.38 -4.03 -12.91
N GLU A 338 20.55 -5.21 -12.32
CA GLU A 338 21.09 -5.37 -10.97
C GLU A 338 22.59 -5.49 -10.97
N LYS A 339 23.13 -6.24 -11.94
CA LYS A 339 24.57 -6.55 -11.99
C LYS A 339 25.03 -6.77 -13.42
N VAL A 340 26.22 -6.27 -13.73
CA VAL A 340 27.00 -6.67 -14.90
C VAL A 340 28.31 -7.26 -14.39
N SER A 341 28.68 -8.45 -14.87
CA SER A 341 29.92 -9.12 -14.45
C SER A 341 30.62 -9.81 -15.60
N ALA A 342 31.94 -9.71 -15.63
CA ALA A 342 32.79 -10.61 -16.40
C ALA A 342 32.79 -11.99 -15.74
N VAL A 343 32.60 -13.05 -16.53
CA VAL A 343 32.71 -14.43 -16.05
C VAL A 343 34.09 -14.99 -16.40
N ASN A 344 34.51 -14.85 -17.65
CA ASN A 344 35.83 -15.21 -18.16
C ASN A 344 36.16 -14.33 -19.38
N GLY A 345 37.28 -14.59 -20.04
CA GLY A 345 37.72 -13.82 -21.20
C GLY A 345 36.78 -13.84 -22.40
N LYS A 346 35.80 -14.74 -22.50
CA LYS A 346 34.81 -14.75 -23.60
C LYS A 346 33.37 -14.50 -23.17
N THR A 347 33.11 -14.31 -21.87
CA THR A 347 31.76 -14.29 -21.32
C THR A 347 31.54 -13.12 -20.36
N ILE A 348 30.48 -12.34 -20.61
CA ILE A 348 29.95 -11.31 -19.70
C ILE A 348 28.48 -11.63 -19.43
N THR A 349 28.04 -11.47 -18.19
CA THR A 349 26.63 -11.65 -17.79
C THR A 349 26.02 -10.34 -17.30
N VAL A 350 24.73 -10.18 -17.57
CA VAL A 350 23.89 -9.07 -17.08
C VAL A 350 22.68 -9.65 -16.38
N THR A 351 22.53 -9.37 -15.10
CA THR A 351 21.42 -9.81 -14.26
C THR A 351 20.40 -8.69 -14.12
N PHE A 352 19.13 -9.02 -14.30
CA PHE A 352 17.99 -8.10 -14.22
C PHE A 352 17.11 -8.42 -13.01
N SER A 353 16.49 -7.39 -12.43
CA SER A 353 15.59 -7.56 -11.28
C SER A 353 14.32 -8.33 -11.64
N LYS A 354 13.92 -8.31 -12.92
CA LYS A 354 12.74 -8.98 -13.46
C LYS A 354 13.10 -9.75 -14.74
N ALA A 355 12.33 -10.79 -15.03
CA ALA A 355 12.49 -11.58 -16.26
C ALA A 355 12.17 -10.74 -17.50
N LEU A 356 13.01 -10.80 -18.53
CA LEU A 356 12.88 -10.06 -19.78
C LEU A 356 11.95 -10.75 -20.77
N ASP A 357 11.25 -9.95 -21.57
CA ASP A 357 10.60 -10.44 -22.78
C ASP A 357 11.65 -10.59 -23.90
N ALA A 358 11.97 -11.85 -24.22
CA ALA A 358 12.95 -12.21 -25.24
C ALA A 358 12.67 -11.58 -26.61
N LYS A 359 11.40 -11.26 -26.93
CA LYS A 359 11.02 -10.61 -28.19
C LYS A 359 11.52 -9.18 -28.29
N THR A 360 11.78 -8.53 -27.15
CA THR A 360 12.26 -7.15 -27.09
C THR A 360 13.79 -7.04 -27.10
N LEU A 361 14.50 -8.17 -27.09
CA LEU A 361 15.97 -8.20 -27.13
C LEU A 361 16.53 -8.04 -28.54
N LYS A 362 15.71 -8.20 -29.59
CA LYS A 362 16.12 -8.00 -30.99
C LYS A 362 15.21 -7.02 -31.71
N ASN A 363 15.78 -6.28 -32.64
CA ASN A 363 15.08 -5.46 -33.62
C ASN A 363 15.63 -5.74 -35.03
N GLU A 364 15.15 -5.02 -36.05
CA GLU A 364 15.61 -5.19 -37.45
C GLU A 364 17.11 -4.90 -37.64
N THR A 365 17.72 -4.12 -36.72
CA THR A 365 19.14 -3.76 -36.74
C THR A 365 20.04 -4.70 -35.94
N GLY A 366 19.48 -5.69 -35.24
CA GLY A 366 20.21 -6.65 -34.43
C GLY A 366 19.77 -6.67 -32.96
N ASP A 367 20.71 -6.97 -32.06
CA ASP A 367 20.42 -7.01 -30.63
C ASP A 367 20.27 -5.59 -30.05
N VAL A 368 19.25 -5.40 -29.21
CA VAL A 368 18.87 -4.09 -28.64
C VAL A 368 19.80 -3.69 -27.48
N ILE A 369 20.12 -4.65 -26.60
CA ILE A 369 21.12 -4.43 -25.56
C ILE A 369 22.48 -4.61 -26.21
N THR A 370 23.35 -3.62 -26.09
CA THR A 370 24.64 -3.63 -26.79
C THR A 370 25.80 -3.62 -25.81
N LEU A 371 26.90 -4.22 -26.23
CA LEU A 371 28.16 -4.18 -25.52
C LEU A 371 29.15 -3.40 -26.39
N VAL A 372 29.65 -2.28 -25.87
CA VAL A 372 30.53 -1.38 -26.61
C VAL A 372 31.93 -1.41 -26.00
N PRO A 373 33.00 -1.71 -26.78
CA PRO A 373 34.37 -1.58 -26.29
C PRO A 373 34.71 -0.10 -26.05
N ASN A 374 35.38 0.20 -24.93
CA ASN A 374 35.96 1.52 -24.69
C ASN A 374 37.33 1.66 -25.40
N SER A 375 37.98 2.83 -25.31
CA SER A 375 39.19 3.20 -26.07
C SER A 375 40.33 2.17 -26.05
N ASP A 376 40.52 1.50 -24.91
CA ASP A 376 41.64 0.57 -24.68
C ASP A 376 41.20 -0.91 -24.67
N ALA A 377 39.93 -1.18 -24.97
CA ALA A 377 39.39 -2.53 -24.97
C ALA A 377 39.66 -3.25 -26.30
N ALA A 378 40.04 -4.51 -26.23
CA ALA A 378 40.22 -5.35 -27.41
C ALA A 378 38.89 -5.56 -28.16
N SER A 379 38.94 -5.69 -29.48
CA SER A 379 37.73 -6.01 -30.26
C SER A 379 37.26 -7.44 -29.97
N PRO A 380 36.04 -7.65 -29.44
CA PRO A 380 35.52 -8.97 -29.10
C PRO A 380 35.07 -9.77 -30.34
N GLY A 381 35.18 -9.19 -31.54
CA GLY A 381 34.61 -9.78 -32.75
C GLY A 381 33.08 -9.82 -32.68
N THR A 382 32.48 -10.86 -33.27
CA THR A 382 31.04 -11.09 -33.17
C THR A 382 30.68 -11.46 -31.73
N VAL A 383 29.67 -10.80 -31.16
CA VAL A 383 29.13 -11.12 -29.83
C VAL A 383 27.71 -11.63 -30.00
N SER A 384 27.43 -12.83 -29.49
CA SER A 384 26.08 -13.38 -29.40
C SER A 384 25.49 -13.16 -28.02
N GLN A 385 24.16 -13.18 -27.94
CA GLN A 385 23.41 -13.00 -26.70
C GLN A 385 22.51 -14.21 -26.45
N GLU A 386 22.54 -14.69 -25.21
CA GLU A 386 21.72 -15.82 -24.77
C GLU A 386 21.01 -15.44 -23.46
N LEU A 387 19.68 -15.49 -23.48
CA LEU A 387 18.87 -15.27 -22.28
C LEU A 387 18.67 -16.58 -21.54
N SER A 388 18.87 -16.57 -20.22
CA SER A 388 18.60 -17.72 -19.36
C SER A 388 17.14 -18.15 -19.40
N ALA A 389 16.87 -19.41 -19.03
CA ALA A 389 15.52 -19.96 -19.03
C ALA A 389 14.55 -19.23 -18.08
N ASP A 390 15.04 -18.63 -17.00
CA ASP A 390 14.25 -17.80 -16.08
C ASP A 390 14.06 -16.35 -16.57
N GLY A 391 14.67 -15.99 -17.69
CA GLY A 391 14.61 -14.67 -18.30
C GLY A 391 15.37 -13.58 -17.56
N LYS A 392 16.11 -13.87 -16.48
CA LYS A 392 16.73 -12.85 -15.62
C LYS A 392 18.21 -12.61 -15.88
N THR A 393 18.89 -13.47 -16.63
CA THR A 393 20.30 -13.33 -16.94
C THR A 393 20.52 -13.35 -18.44
N LEU A 394 21.11 -12.28 -18.97
CA LEU A 394 21.56 -12.20 -20.35
C LEU A 394 23.06 -12.42 -20.41
N THR A 395 23.49 -13.37 -21.23
CA THR A 395 24.89 -13.75 -21.40
C THR A 395 25.40 -13.27 -22.76
N PHE A 396 26.46 -12.48 -22.75
CA PHE A 396 27.23 -12.09 -23.93
C PHE A 396 28.36 -13.09 -24.13
N LYS A 397 28.39 -13.75 -25.29
CA LYS A 397 29.48 -14.66 -25.69
C LYS A 397 30.22 -14.05 -26.88
N ALA A 398 31.51 -13.78 -26.73
CA ALA A 398 32.32 -13.20 -27.79
C ALA A 398 33.06 -14.28 -28.60
N LYS A 399 33.25 -13.99 -29.90
CA LYS A 399 34.12 -14.80 -30.78
C LYS A 399 35.59 -14.68 -30.37
N ASN A 400 36.03 -13.47 -30.02
CA ASN A 400 37.38 -13.19 -29.51
C ASN A 400 37.31 -12.84 -28.02
N HIS A 401 38.46 -12.79 -27.36
CA HIS A 401 38.51 -12.44 -25.94
C HIS A 401 38.13 -10.97 -25.69
N PHE A 402 37.27 -10.77 -24.71
CA PHE A 402 37.13 -9.54 -23.98
C PHE A 402 38.42 -9.24 -23.19
N LYS A 403 38.99 -8.06 -23.39
CA LYS A 403 40.13 -7.55 -22.63
C LYS A 403 40.02 -6.04 -22.50
N GLY A 404 40.03 -5.54 -21.27
CA GLY A 404 39.85 -4.12 -20.96
C GLY A 404 38.41 -3.78 -20.60
N ASP A 405 38.02 -2.53 -20.81
CA ASP A 405 36.74 -2.01 -20.34
C ASP A 405 35.66 -2.00 -21.42
N TYR A 406 34.53 -2.61 -21.11
CA TYR A 406 33.34 -2.60 -21.97
C TYR A 406 32.20 -1.87 -21.27
N THR A 407 31.27 -1.34 -22.06
CA THR A 407 30.05 -0.71 -21.55
C THR A 407 28.84 -1.48 -22.04
N VAL A 408 28.07 -2.04 -21.12
CA VAL A 408 26.73 -2.59 -21.39
C VAL A 408 25.74 -1.44 -21.47
N LYS A 409 25.04 -1.35 -22.60
CA LYS A 409 24.02 -0.33 -22.85
C LYS A 409 22.64 -0.95 -22.96
N VAL A 410 21.76 -0.59 -22.04
CA VAL A 410 20.32 -0.83 -22.16
C VAL A 410 19.68 0.50 -22.59
N PRO A 411 19.12 0.59 -23.80
CA PRO A 411 18.52 1.82 -24.30
C PRO A 411 17.18 2.12 -23.62
N PHE A 412 16.79 3.40 -23.65
CA PHE A 412 15.51 3.87 -23.10
C PHE A 412 14.33 3.31 -23.92
N GLU A 413 13.33 2.75 -23.23
CA GLU A 413 12.05 2.31 -23.81
C GLU A 413 12.11 1.30 -24.97
N MET A 414 13.14 0.46 -25.04
CA MET A 414 13.21 -0.61 -26.07
C MET A 414 13.09 -2.02 -25.51
N VAL A 415 13.61 -2.27 -24.31
CA VAL A 415 13.59 -3.58 -23.67
C VAL A 415 12.49 -3.63 -22.62
N LYS A 416 11.70 -4.69 -22.63
CA LYS A 416 10.61 -4.90 -21.66
C LYS A 416 10.86 -6.12 -20.79
N ALA A 417 10.35 -6.07 -19.57
CA ALA A 417 10.11 -7.26 -18.78
C ALA A 417 8.88 -8.01 -19.29
N MET A 418 8.70 -9.27 -18.85
CA MET A 418 7.49 -10.05 -19.10
C MET A 418 6.20 -9.39 -18.57
N SER A 419 6.33 -8.45 -17.61
CA SER A 419 5.22 -7.62 -17.12
C SER A 419 4.80 -6.52 -18.10
N GLY A 420 5.56 -6.29 -19.18
CA GLY A 420 5.35 -5.23 -20.16
C GLY A 420 5.98 -3.89 -19.80
N GLN A 421 6.48 -3.72 -18.57
CA GLN A 421 7.21 -2.52 -18.15
C GLN A 421 8.58 -2.44 -18.83
N TYR A 422 9.02 -1.24 -19.16
CA TYR A 422 10.35 -1.00 -19.72
C TYR A 422 11.45 -1.15 -18.68
N VAL A 423 12.56 -1.75 -19.10
CA VAL A 423 13.79 -1.79 -18.28
C VAL A 423 14.40 -0.39 -18.23
N ASN A 424 14.79 0.06 -17.04
CA ASN A 424 15.48 1.33 -16.87
C ASN A 424 16.75 1.37 -17.73
N PRO A 425 17.00 2.48 -18.46
CA PRO A 425 18.20 2.59 -19.28
C PRO A 425 19.45 2.53 -18.40
N VAL A 426 20.49 1.86 -18.90
CA VAL A 426 21.76 1.76 -18.20
C VAL A 426 22.93 1.90 -19.17
N ASN A 427 24.01 2.51 -18.70
CA ASN A 427 25.32 2.50 -19.35
C ASN A 427 26.34 2.03 -18.31
N GLN A 428 26.39 0.72 -18.06
CA GLN A 428 27.21 0.16 -16.99
C GLN A 428 28.52 -0.37 -17.54
N LYS A 429 29.62 0.11 -16.97
CA LYS A 429 30.97 -0.33 -17.29
C LYS A 429 31.25 -1.70 -16.66
N VAL A 430 31.91 -2.58 -17.40
CA VAL A 430 32.45 -3.85 -16.93
C VAL A 430 33.88 -3.99 -17.42
N SER A 431 34.79 -4.23 -16.49
CA SER A 431 36.20 -4.50 -16.80
C SER A 431 36.39 -6.00 -16.93
N VAL A 432 36.89 -6.45 -18.07
CA VAL A 432 37.27 -7.85 -18.28
C VAL A 432 38.78 -7.94 -18.32
N ASN A 433 39.33 -8.64 -17.33
CA ASN A 433 40.71 -9.06 -17.32
C ASN A 433 40.73 -10.55 -16.99
N ASP A 434 40.96 -11.37 -18.00
CA ASP A 434 40.96 -12.80 -17.83
C ASP A 434 42.24 -13.24 -17.11
N THR A 435 42.07 -13.74 -15.88
CA THR A 435 43.16 -14.28 -15.06
C THR A 435 42.85 -15.69 -14.57
N ALA A 436 41.70 -16.24 -14.97
CA ALA A 436 41.28 -17.57 -14.56
C ALA A 436 41.86 -18.59 -15.54
N ALA A 437 42.35 -19.70 -15.02
CA ALA A 437 42.77 -20.83 -15.85
C ALA A 437 41.64 -21.86 -15.90
N PRO A 438 41.52 -22.65 -16.98
CA PRO A 438 40.38 -23.54 -17.15
C PRO A 438 40.26 -24.54 -16.01
N GLU A 439 39.10 -24.64 -15.39
CA GLU A 439 38.84 -25.57 -14.28
C GLU A 439 38.08 -26.81 -14.75
N LEU A 440 38.65 -27.99 -14.48
CA LEU A 440 38.05 -29.28 -14.80
C LEU A 440 36.77 -29.49 -13.96
N LYS A 441 35.61 -29.40 -14.60
CA LYS A 441 34.30 -29.59 -13.95
C LYS A 441 33.85 -31.03 -13.92
N SER A 442 34.14 -31.81 -14.97
CA SER A 442 33.72 -33.21 -14.99
C SER A 442 34.57 -34.10 -15.85
N VAL A 443 34.61 -35.38 -15.46
CA VAL A 443 35.30 -36.47 -16.17
C VAL A 443 34.31 -37.63 -16.25
N LYS A 444 33.87 -37.96 -17.46
CA LYS A 444 32.79 -38.93 -17.66
C LYS A 444 33.14 -39.93 -18.75
N ALA A 445 32.68 -41.16 -18.55
CA ALA A 445 32.59 -42.18 -19.58
C ALA A 445 31.23 -42.88 -19.48
N THR A 446 30.74 -43.37 -20.61
CA THR A 446 29.53 -44.19 -20.65
C THR A 446 29.85 -45.50 -21.36
N VAL A 447 29.46 -46.61 -20.73
CA VAL A 447 29.62 -47.96 -21.27
C VAL A 447 28.30 -48.69 -21.27
N LYS A 448 28.14 -49.70 -22.12
CA LYS A 448 26.92 -50.50 -22.21
C LYS A 448 26.75 -51.45 -21.02
N SER A 449 27.85 -52.00 -20.51
CA SER A 449 27.89 -52.85 -19.32
C SER A 449 29.19 -52.59 -18.55
N VAL A 450 29.20 -52.84 -17.23
CA VAL A 450 30.44 -52.81 -16.42
C VAL A 450 31.46 -53.89 -16.85
N SER A 451 31.02 -54.89 -17.61
CA SER A 451 31.90 -55.89 -18.24
C SER A 451 32.59 -55.37 -19.50
N ASP A 452 32.08 -54.29 -20.09
CA ASP A 452 32.66 -53.67 -21.27
C ASP A 452 33.84 -52.78 -20.89
N LYS A 453 34.65 -52.46 -21.90
CA LYS A 453 35.83 -51.63 -21.72
C LYS A 453 35.49 -50.17 -22.00
N VAL A 454 35.96 -49.27 -21.14
CA VAL A 454 35.91 -47.83 -21.41
C VAL A 454 36.92 -47.54 -22.51
N LYS A 455 36.46 -46.95 -23.61
CA LYS A 455 37.26 -46.59 -24.79
C LYS A 455 37.43 -45.09 -24.98
N THR A 456 36.48 -44.31 -24.47
CA THR A 456 36.50 -42.86 -24.56
C THR A 456 36.13 -42.24 -23.22
N ILE A 457 36.81 -41.16 -22.86
CA ILE A 457 36.53 -40.34 -21.69
C ILE A 457 36.36 -38.90 -22.16
N THR A 458 35.36 -38.22 -21.62
CA THR A 458 35.09 -36.81 -21.90
C THR A 458 35.40 -35.97 -20.66
N LEU A 459 36.25 -34.97 -20.85
CA LEU A 459 36.52 -33.90 -19.90
C LEU A 459 35.66 -32.69 -20.25
N THR A 460 35.17 -31.98 -19.24
CA THR A 460 34.48 -30.70 -19.40
C THR A 460 35.07 -29.67 -18.47
N PHE A 461 35.37 -28.49 -18.99
CA PHE A 461 35.90 -27.34 -18.28
C PHE A 461 34.86 -26.21 -18.21
N ASP A 462 35.03 -25.24 -17.31
CA ASP A 462 34.17 -24.04 -17.26
C ASP A 462 34.45 -23.01 -18.35
N GLU A 463 35.56 -23.14 -19.06
CA GLU A 463 35.92 -22.30 -20.18
C GLU A 463 36.66 -23.07 -21.27
N ASP A 464 36.86 -22.42 -22.41
CA ASP A 464 37.54 -23.02 -23.55
C ASP A 464 38.99 -23.35 -23.20
N VAL A 465 39.44 -24.53 -23.61
CA VAL A 465 40.81 -24.98 -23.42
C VAL A 465 41.55 -24.87 -24.75
N LYS A 466 42.73 -24.27 -24.74
CA LYS A 466 43.62 -24.22 -25.90
C LYS A 466 44.56 -25.40 -25.95
N SER A 467 45.14 -25.75 -24.81
CA SER A 467 46.13 -26.83 -24.71
C SER A 467 46.03 -27.56 -23.39
N ILE A 468 46.36 -28.85 -23.45
CA ILE A 468 46.59 -29.73 -22.31
C ILE A 468 47.86 -30.49 -22.63
N ASP A 469 48.85 -30.47 -21.75
CA ASP A 469 50.12 -31.17 -22.00
C ASP A 469 49.91 -32.69 -21.99
N THR A 470 49.22 -33.20 -20.97
CA THR A 470 48.89 -34.61 -20.85
C THR A 470 47.69 -34.83 -19.94
N VAL A 471 46.97 -35.92 -20.18
CA VAL A 471 45.97 -36.46 -19.25
C VAL A 471 46.47 -37.81 -18.74
N LYS A 472 46.63 -37.95 -17.43
CA LYS A 472 47.00 -39.20 -16.78
C LYS A 472 45.78 -39.92 -16.24
N ILE A 473 45.65 -41.19 -16.57
CA ILE A 473 44.59 -42.06 -16.06
C ILE A 473 45.26 -43.35 -15.60
N GLY A 474 45.25 -43.61 -14.29
CA GLY A 474 46.12 -44.63 -13.71
C GLY A 474 47.61 -44.29 -13.90
N ASN A 475 48.39 -45.19 -14.48
CA ASN A 475 49.83 -45.00 -14.72
C ASN A 475 50.18 -44.55 -16.15
N ASP A 476 49.18 -44.42 -17.02
CA ASP A 476 49.37 -44.12 -18.45
C ASP A 476 49.12 -42.65 -18.76
N ASN A 477 49.78 -42.14 -19.80
CA ASN A 477 49.62 -40.78 -20.32
C ASN A 477 48.85 -40.81 -21.63
N TYR A 478 47.90 -39.89 -21.79
CA TYR A 478 47.07 -39.78 -22.98
C TYR A 478 47.07 -38.35 -23.51
N SER A 479 47.02 -38.23 -24.83
CA SER A 479 46.83 -36.95 -25.52
C SER A 479 45.33 -36.74 -25.76
N PRO A 480 44.72 -35.67 -25.19
CA PRO A 480 43.32 -35.38 -25.43
C PRO A 480 43.12 -34.68 -26.79
N SER A 481 41.97 -34.92 -27.43
CA SER A 481 41.45 -34.11 -28.54
C SER A 481 40.55 -33.02 -27.96
N ILE A 482 40.97 -31.76 -28.09
CA ILE A 482 40.27 -30.61 -27.49
C ILE A 482 39.28 -30.00 -28.49
N ASP A 483 38.07 -29.69 -28.02
CA ASP A 483 37.02 -29.00 -28.76
C ASP A 483 36.26 -28.05 -27.81
N GLY A 484 36.56 -26.74 -27.92
CA GLY A 484 36.05 -25.70 -27.03
C GLY A 484 36.41 -25.98 -25.57
N ASN A 485 35.39 -26.05 -24.71
CA ASN A 485 35.52 -26.37 -23.29
C ASN A 485 35.46 -27.89 -22.99
N THR A 486 35.52 -28.74 -24.02
CA THR A 486 35.52 -30.19 -23.86
C THR A 486 36.80 -30.80 -24.41
N ALA A 487 37.20 -31.94 -23.84
CA ALA A 487 38.32 -32.70 -24.37
C ALA A 487 37.99 -34.20 -24.34
N THR A 488 38.18 -34.88 -25.47
CA THR A 488 37.92 -36.31 -25.61
C THR A 488 39.22 -37.08 -25.61
N ILE A 489 39.30 -38.12 -24.78
CA ILE A 489 40.46 -38.99 -24.67
C ILE A 489 40.07 -40.38 -25.16
N THR A 490 40.80 -40.90 -26.15
CA THR A 490 40.70 -42.30 -26.56
C THR A 490 41.66 -43.13 -25.73
N VAL A 491 41.14 -44.16 -25.05
CA VAL A 491 41.91 -45.05 -24.16
C VAL A 491 41.87 -46.50 -24.67
N GLY A 492 42.89 -47.28 -24.29
CA GLY A 492 43.13 -48.65 -24.80
C GLY A 492 42.47 -49.78 -24.01
N ASP A 493 41.19 -49.63 -23.64
CA ASP A 493 40.37 -50.59 -22.88
C ASP A 493 40.51 -50.57 -21.34
N LEU A 494 40.11 -49.46 -20.70
CA LEU A 494 40.04 -49.43 -19.22
C LEU A 494 38.88 -50.30 -18.70
N ASP A 495 39.11 -50.97 -17.57
CA ASP A 495 38.12 -51.82 -16.90
C ASP A 495 37.04 -50.97 -16.23
N ALA A 496 35.80 -51.03 -16.73
CA ALA A 496 34.70 -50.21 -16.26
C ALA A 496 34.23 -50.51 -14.81
N SER A 497 34.68 -51.63 -14.22
CA SER A 497 34.38 -51.97 -12.82
C SER A 497 35.31 -51.29 -11.80
N LYS A 498 36.40 -50.66 -12.26
CA LYS A 498 37.40 -50.01 -11.40
C LYS A 498 37.18 -48.50 -11.33
N LYS A 499 37.61 -47.91 -10.22
CA LYS A 499 37.69 -46.45 -10.07
C LYS A 499 39.02 -45.95 -10.61
N TYR A 500 38.99 -44.84 -11.34
CA TYR A 500 40.18 -44.16 -11.84
C TYR A 500 40.12 -42.69 -11.42
N ASP A 501 41.26 -42.15 -11.01
CA ASP A 501 41.45 -40.72 -10.94
C ASP A 501 42.07 -40.23 -12.24
N VAL A 502 41.55 -39.13 -12.76
CA VAL A 502 42.02 -38.49 -13.98
C VAL A 502 42.73 -37.21 -13.59
N THR A 503 44.01 -37.14 -13.92
CA THR A 503 44.85 -35.96 -13.68
C THR A 503 45.10 -35.26 -15.00
N VAL A 504 44.64 -34.01 -15.11
CA VAL A 504 44.92 -33.13 -16.24
C VAL A 504 46.10 -32.24 -15.85
N VAL A 505 47.10 -32.16 -16.72
CA VAL A 505 48.33 -31.38 -16.49
C VAL A 505 48.37 -30.21 -17.46
N ASN A 506 48.64 -29.01 -16.92
CA ASN A 506 48.85 -27.78 -17.68
C ASN A 506 47.70 -27.48 -18.66
N ALA A 507 46.46 -27.59 -18.20
CA ALA A 507 45.33 -27.08 -18.98
C ALA A 507 45.45 -25.56 -19.03
N ALA A 508 45.56 -25.01 -20.25
CA ALA A 508 45.69 -23.59 -20.49
C ALA A 508 44.61 -23.08 -21.43
N ASP A 509 44.12 -21.88 -21.16
CA ASP A 509 43.21 -21.15 -22.03
C ASP A 509 43.97 -20.51 -23.21
N GLU A 510 43.25 -19.72 -24.02
CA GLU A 510 43.86 -18.98 -25.12
C GLU A 510 44.70 -17.77 -24.68
N THR A 511 44.48 -17.25 -23.46
CA THR A 511 45.18 -16.08 -22.92
C THR A 511 46.48 -16.44 -22.19
N GLY A 512 46.74 -17.73 -21.98
CA GLY A 512 47.91 -18.28 -21.32
C GLY A 512 47.73 -18.50 -19.82
N ASN A 513 46.52 -18.32 -19.28
CA ASN A 513 46.21 -18.71 -17.91
C ASN A 513 46.21 -20.24 -17.85
N MET A 514 47.05 -20.78 -16.99
CA MET A 514 47.31 -22.22 -16.91
C MET A 514 47.09 -22.73 -15.49
N LYS A 515 46.50 -23.91 -15.39
CA LYS A 515 46.38 -24.65 -14.14
C LYS A 515 47.28 -25.87 -14.20
N ASP A 516 48.32 -25.86 -13.36
CA ASP A 516 49.40 -26.85 -13.40
C ASP A 516 48.89 -28.30 -13.30
N ILE A 517 48.04 -28.59 -12.30
CA ILE A 517 47.49 -29.93 -12.05
C ILE A 517 46.04 -29.82 -11.58
N GLN A 518 45.18 -30.65 -12.16
CA GLN A 518 43.79 -30.80 -11.76
C GLN A 518 43.41 -32.29 -11.72
N THR A 519 42.70 -32.72 -10.68
CA THR A 519 42.33 -34.11 -10.48
C THR A 519 40.84 -34.26 -10.27
N ALA A 520 40.21 -35.19 -10.98
CA ALA A 520 38.83 -35.58 -10.75
C ALA A 520 38.65 -37.08 -10.99
N SER A 521 37.79 -37.72 -10.20
CA SER A 521 37.49 -39.14 -10.40
C SER A 521 36.64 -39.36 -11.64
N LEU A 522 36.99 -40.37 -12.44
CA LEU A 522 36.22 -40.78 -13.61
C LEU A 522 34.86 -41.33 -13.16
N MET A 523 33.79 -40.66 -13.57
CA MET A 523 32.43 -41.16 -13.39
C MET A 523 32.06 -42.05 -14.58
N ILE A 524 31.91 -43.35 -14.33
CA ILE A 524 31.49 -44.33 -15.34
C ILE A 524 29.99 -44.58 -15.17
N ALA A 525 29.22 -44.22 -16.19
CA ALA A 525 27.79 -44.53 -16.26
C ALA A 525 27.58 -45.81 -17.09
N VAL A 526 26.72 -46.70 -16.59
CA VAL A 526 26.23 -47.84 -17.38
C VAL A 526 24.95 -47.41 -18.06
N ASP A 527 24.92 -47.56 -19.37
CA ASP A 527 23.73 -47.37 -20.17
C ASP A 527 23.47 -48.61 -21.03
N ASN A 528 22.63 -49.51 -20.52
CA ASN A 528 22.27 -50.78 -21.15
C ASN A 528 20.90 -50.76 -21.85
N VAL A 529 20.28 -49.59 -21.95
CA VAL A 529 18.93 -49.46 -22.51
C VAL A 529 19.03 -49.28 -24.02
N ALA A 530 18.30 -50.10 -24.79
CA ALA A 530 18.21 -49.91 -26.23
C ALA A 530 17.42 -48.63 -26.58
N PRO A 531 17.77 -47.91 -27.66
CA PRO A 531 16.91 -46.85 -28.16
C PRO A 531 15.52 -47.39 -28.52
N SER A 532 14.51 -46.57 -28.29
CA SER A 532 13.12 -46.85 -28.59
C SER A 532 12.43 -45.64 -29.20
N ILE A 533 11.28 -45.86 -29.85
CA ILE A 533 10.42 -44.78 -30.33
C ILE A 533 9.52 -44.33 -29.19
N THR A 534 9.68 -43.08 -28.78
CA THR A 534 8.89 -42.44 -27.73
C THR A 534 7.61 -41.81 -28.29
N ASN A 535 7.68 -41.20 -29.47
CA ASN A 535 6.55 -40.53 -30.08
C ASN A 535 6.52 -40.67 -31.60
N VAL A 536 5.32 -40.74 -32.15
CA VAL A 536 5.06 -40.61 -33.58
C VAL A 536 3.87 -39.69 -33.75
N GLU A 537 4.08 -38.54 -34.36
CA GLU A 537 3.04 -37.53 -34.51
C GLU A 537 2.95 -37.00 -35.94
N PRO A 538 1.75 -36.76 -36.48
CA PRO A 538 1.60 -36.16 -37.79
C PRO A 538 2.16 -34.73 -37.78
N VAL A 539 2.97 -34.39 -38.79
CA VAL A 539 3.45 -33.01 -39.00
C VAL A 539 3.07 -32.46 -40.38
N GLY A 540 2.26 -33.23 -41.12
CA GLY A 540 1.69 -32.85 -42.40
C GLY A 540 0.87 -34.00 -42.97
N GLU A 541 0.27 -33.77 -44.13
CA GLU A 541 -0.62 -34.75 -44.77
C GLU A 541 0.11 -36.00 -45.27
N ASN A 542 1.39 -35.89 -45.61
CA ASN A 542 2.24 -37.02 -45.97
C ASN A 542 3.50 -37.10 -45.11
N LYS A 543 3.50 -36.46 -43.95
CA LYS A 543 4.68 -36.41 -43.08
C LYS A 543 4.31 -36.67 -41.64
N PHE A 544 5.17 -37.40 -40.95
CA PHE A 544 5.09 -37.53 -39.51
C PHE A 544 6.49 -37.43 -38.90
N LYS A 545 6.55 -36.96 -37.67
CA LYS A 545 7.78 -36.90 -36.90
C LYS A 545 7.87 -38.13 -36.01
N VAL A 546 9.03 -38.78 -36.05
CA VAL A 546 9.41 -39.87 -35.14
C VAL A 546 10.40 -39.31 -34.14
N THR A 547 10.09 -39.47 -32.86
CA THR A 547 11.00 -39.14 -31.76
C THR A 547 11.50 -40.42 -31.13
N VAL A 548 12.80 -40.50 -30.91
CA VAL A 548 13.45 -41.58 -30.16
C VAL A 548 13.92 -41.08 -28.79
N ASP A 549 14.04 -41.97 -27.81
CA ASP A 549 14.56 -41.62 -26.48
C ASP A 549 16.06 -41.30 -26.49
N LYS A 550 16.80 -41.84 -27.47
CA LYS A 550 18.25 -41.73 -27.60
C LYS A 550 18.68 -41.38 -29.01
N ALA A 551 19.73 -40.58 -29.13
CA ALA A 551 20.32 -40.25 -30.43
C ALA A 551 20.86 -41.52 -31.09
N LEU A 552 20.56 -41.70 -32.37
CA LEU A 552 20.98 -42.88 -33.11
C LEU A 552 22.36 -42.66 -33.73
N LYS A 553 23.16 -43.73 -33.77
CA LYS A 553 24.47 -43.77 -34.42
C LYS A 553 24.37 -43.66 -35.94
N THR A 554 23.32 -44.24 -36.52
CA THR A 554 23.00 -44.15 -37.95
C THR A 554 21.63 -43.51 -38.13
N PRO A 555 21.33 -42.88 -39.29
CA PRO A 555 20.01 -42.37 -39.58
C PRO A 555 18.90 -43.41 -39.39
N LEU A 556 17.74 -42.96 -38.92
CA LEU A 556 16.58 -43.82 -38.65
C LEU A 556 16.17 -44.58 -39.91
N THR A 557 16.05 -45.91 -39.80
CA THR A 557 15.56 -46.78 -40.89
C THR A 557 14.25 -47.45 -40.47
N LEU A 558 13.20 -47.31 -41.27
CA LEU A 558 11.88 -47.89 -41.00
C LEU A 558 11.10 -48.18 -42.29
N SER A 559 10.04 -48.97 -42.17
CA SER A 559 9.02 -49.13 -43.20
C SER A 559 7.66 -48.63 -42.71
N ALA A 560 6.82 -48.16 -43.63
CA ALA A 560 5.46 -47.73 -43.34
C ALA A 560 4.49 -48.30 -44.36
N LYS A 561 3.30 -48.70 -43.91
CA LYS A 561 2.22 -49.25 -44.73
C LYS A 561 0.91 -48.58 -44.37
N VAL A 562 -0.01 -48.52 -45.34
CA VAL A 562 -1.29 -47.84 -45.19
C VAL A 562 -2.42 -48.73 -45.69
N GLY A 563 -3.52 -48.84 -44.93
CA GLY A 563 -4.65 -49.70 -45.28
C GLY A 563 -4.25 -51.14 -45.62
N THR A 564 -4.72 -51.63 -46.77
CA THR A 564 -4.41 -52.98 -47.30
C THR A 564 -3.17 -53.02 -48.22
N PHE A 565 -2.49 -51.89 -48.43
CA PHE A 565 -1.29 -51.86 -49.27
C PHE A 565 -0.12 -52.57 -48.58
N THR A 566 0.51 -53.50 -49.30
CA THR A 566 1.64 -54.28 -48.78
C THR A 566 3.00 -53.62 -49.01
N ALA A 567 3.05 -52.61 -49.89
CA ALA A 567 4.26 -51.87 -50.24
C ALA A 567 4.72 -50.94 -49.10
N ASN A 568 6.05 -50.78 -48.95
CA ASN A 568 6.60 -49.72 -48.11
C ASN A 568 6.37 -48.37 -48.80
N ILE A 569 5.72 -47.44 -48.12
CA ILE A 569 5.37 -46.12 -48.66
C ILE A 569 6.27 -44.99 -48.14
N VAL A 570 7.32 -45.29 -47.36
CA VAL A 570 8.34 -44.29 -46.97
C VAL A 570 9.13 -43.87 -48.20
N SER A 571 9.12 -42.57 -48.49
CA SER A 571 9.90 -41.98 -49.59
C SER A 571 11.21 -41.37 -49.12
N ASP A 572 11.24 -40.83 -47.90
CA ASP A 572 12.41 -40.14 -47.35
C ASP A 572 12.36 -40.11 -45.81
N VAL A 573 13.53 -40.06 -45.18
CA VAL A 573 13.70 -39.86 -43.73
C VAL A 573 14.84 -38.87 -43.51
N THR A 574 14.52 -37.72 -42.91
CA THR A 574 15.48 -36.64 -42.66
C THR A 574 15.64 -36.37 -41.18
N ASN A 575 16.88 -36.11 -40.74
CA ASN A 575 17.16 -35.68 -39.38
C ASN A 575 16.74 -34.22 -39.23
N THR A 576 16.21 -33.88 -38.05
CA THR A 576 16.07 -32.47 -37.65
C THR A 576 17.38 -31.97 -37.02
N GLU A 577 17.41 -30.69 -36.60
CA GLU A 577 18.51 -30.17 -35.77
C GLU A 577 18.64 -30.93 -34.44
N ASN A 578 17.54 -31.52 -33.94
CA ASN A 578 17.57 -32.42 -32.80
C ASN A 578 17.97 -33.84 -33.26
N PRO A 579 19.08 -34.40 -32.76
CA PRO A 579 19.56 -35.73 -33.15
C PRO A 579 18.65 -36.89 -32.71
N LYS A 580 17.54 -36.61 -32.02
CA LYS A 580 16.53 -37.59 -31.59
C LYS A 580 15.21 -37.48 -32.38
N GLU A 581 15.09 -36.53 -33.30
CA GLU A 581 13.87 -36.28 -34.04
C GLU A 581 14.11 -36.41 -35.54
N TYR A 582 13.22 -37.17 -36.19
CA TYR A 582 13.30 -37.50 -37.61
C TYR A 582 11.97 -37.19 -38.29
N ILE A 583 12.01 -36.54 -39.46
CA ILE A 583 10.83 -36.32 -40.29
C ILE A 583 10.78 -37.42 -41.34
N VAL A 584 9.71 -38.21 -41.29
CA VAL A 584 9.43 -39.25 -42.27
C VAL A 584 8.45 -38.70 -43.28
N THR A 585 8.82 -38.75 -44.56
CA THR A 585 7.95 -38.38 -45.67
C THR A 585 7.44 -39.64 -46.36
N LEU A 586 6.13 -39.66 -46.62
CA LEU A 586 5.41 -40.73 -47.28
C LEU A 586 5.11 -40.36 -48.73
N ASN A 587 5.03 -41.38 -49.57
CA ASN A 587 4.55 -41.26 -50.94
C ASN A 587 3.04 -40.95 -50.94
N SER A 588 2.70 -39.72 -51.31
CA SER A 588 1.31 -39.23 -51.31
C SER A 588 0.39 -39.96 -52.28
N SER A 589 0.92 -40.70 -53.26
CA SER A 589 0.11 -41.46 -54.22
C SER A 589 -0.69 -42.60 -53.58
N TYR A 590 -0.33 -43.03 -52.35
CA TYR A 590 -1.00 -44.07 -51.57
C TYR A 590 -1.96 -43.54 -50.49
N LEU A 591 -1.97 -42.23 -50.21
CA LEU A 591 -2.74 -41.64 -49.11
C LEU A 591 -4.12 -41.15 -49.57
N TYR A 592 -5.09 -41.11 -48.64
CA TYR A 592 -6.41 -40.49 -48.81
C TYR A 592 -7.26 -41.03 -49.97
N LYS A 593 -7.13 -42.31 -50.31
CA LYS A 593 -7.95 -42.94 -51.37
C LYS A 593 -9.41 -43.10 -50.98
N ASN A 594 -9.70 -43.23 -49.68
CA ASN A 594 -11.02 -43.56 -49.16
C ASN A 594 -11.51 -42.57 -48.07
N GLY A 595 -11.12 -41.29 -48.15
CA GLY A 595 -11.57 -40.25 -47.22
C GLY A 595 -10.49 -39.24 -46.84
N ASN A 596 -10.76 -38.46 -45.79
CA ASN A 596 -9.88 -37.38 -45.32
C ASN A 596 -8.93 -37.81 -44.19
N THR A 597 -8.97 -39.06 -43.75
CA THR A 597 -8.16 -39.57 -42.64
C THR A 597 -7.58 -40.91 -43.01
N GLU A 598 -6.33 -41.15 -42.63
CA GLU A 598 -5.61 -42.36 -43.01
C GLU A 598 -4.72 -42.83 -41.86
N THR A 599 -4.73 -44.14 -41.57
CA THR A 599 -3.89 -44.71 -40.50
C THR A 599 -2.70 -45.45 -41.11
N VAL A 600 -1.50 -44.95 -40.81
CA VAL A 600 -0.23 -45.50 -41.28
C VAL A 600 0.38 -46.36 -40.17
N ASN A 601 0.67 -47.62 -40.48
CA ASN A 601 1.41 -48.53 -39.61
C ASN A 601 2.89 -48.45 -39.96
N LEU A 602 3.73 -48.07 -39.01
CA LEU A 602 5.18 -48.08 -39.18
C LEU A 602 5.83 -49.21 -38.40
N THR A 603 6.90 -49.76 -38.97
CA THR A 603 7.70 -50.83 -38.40
C THR A 603 9.18 -50.48 -38.50
N VAL A 604 9.83 -50.40 -37.34
CA VAL A 604 11.29 -50.46 -37.23
C VAL A 604 11.68 -51.90 -36.97
N ALA A 605 12.54 -52.45 -37.82
CA ALA A 605 13.00 -53.83 -37.67
C ALA A 605 13.85 -54.00 -36.40
N LYS A 606 13.91 -55.23 -35.89
CA LYS A 606 14.91 -55.64 -34.91
C LYS A 606 16.32 -55.17 -35.31
N ASP A 607 17.09 -54.71 -34.33
CA ASP A 607 18.48 -54.24 -34.45
C ASP A 607 18.69 -52.97 -35.30
N ALA A 608 17.63 -52.31 -35.77
CA ALA A 608 17.70 -51.13 -36.62
C ALA A 608 17.91 -49.80 -35.86
N LEU A 609 17.61 -49.75 -34.57
CA LEU A 609 17.96 -48.61 -33.71
C LEU A 609 19.24 -48.95 -32.94
N GLU A 610 20.32 -48.23 -33.20
CA GLU A 610 21.62 -48.37 -32.50
C GLU A 610 22.04 -47.02 -31.92
N ASP A 611 22.37 -46.94 -30.63
CA ASP A 611 22.97 -45.72 -30.05
C ASP A 611 24.50 -45.68 -30.23
N ALA A 612 25.12 -44.58 -29.81
CA ALA A 612 26.57 -44.36 -29.95
C ALA A 612 27.44 -45.41 -29.24
N ILE A 613 26.90 -46.10 -28.22
CA ILE A 613 27.61 -47.14 -27.45
C ILE A 613 27.19 -48.56 -27.83
N GLY A 614 26.32 -48.73 -28.84
CA GLY A 614 25.98 -50.01 -29.46
C GLY A 614 24.83 -50.77 -28.78
N ASN A 615 23.95 -50.12 -28.03
CA ASN A 615 22.68 -50.74 -27.63
C ASN A 615 21.73 -50.82 -28.83
N LYS A 616 21.03 -51.96 -28.98
CA LYS A 616 20.15 -52.25 -30.11
C LYS A 616 18.75 -52.65 -29.67
N ASN A 617 17.72 -52.24 -30.40
CA ASN A 617 16.35 -52.67 -30.12
C ASN A 617 16.20 -54.19 -30.35
N ALA A 618 15.74 -54.91 -29.34
CA ALA A 618 15.76 -56.38 -29.34
C ALA A 618 14.66 -57.03 -30.21
N THR A 619 13.59 -56.29 -30.53
CA THR A 619 12.44 -56.75 -31.32
C THR A 619 12.01 -55.66 -32.30
N ASP A 620 11.19 -56.05 -33.28
CA ASP A 620 10.49 -55.09 -34.13
C ASP A 620 9.67 -54.12 -33.26
N ILE A 621 9.69 -52.84 -33.61
CA ILE A 621 8.88 -51.80 -32.97
C ILE A 621 7.82 -51.37 -33.97
N THR A 622 6.55 -51.61 -33.64
CA THR A 622 5.40 -51.15 -34.43
C THR A 622 4.72 -49.97 -33.76
N LYS A 623 4.39 -48.95 -34.55
CA LYS A 623 3.59 -47.79 -34.12
C LYS A 623 2.59 -47.45 -35.22
N THR A 624 1.60 -46.65 -34.87
CA THR A 624 0.66 -46.12 -35.84
C THR A 624 0.64 -44.59 -35.76
N VAL A 625 0.33 -43.96 -36.89
CA VAL A 625 0.07 -42.53 -36.95
C VAL A 625 -1.14 -42.29 -37.85
N THR A 626 -2.07 -41.47 -37.38
CA THR A 626 -3.21 -41.04 -38.19
C THR A 626 -2.86 -39.72 -38.85
N LEU A 627 -2.88 -39.71 -40.19
CA LEU A 627 -2.70 -38.52 -41.01
C LEU A 627 -4.07 -38.00 -41.43
N ASN A 628 -4.26 -36.68 -41.37
CA ASN A 628 -5.48 -36.02 -41.78
C ASN A 628 -5.19 -35.15 -43.01
N LYS A 629 -6.10 -35.20 -43.98
CA LYS A 629 -6.08 -34.32 -45.14
C LYS A 629 -6.47 -32.93 -44.66
N ASP A 630 -5.75 -31.91 -45.10
CA ASP A 630 -6.17 -30.54 -44.87
C ASP A 630 -7.24 -30.17 -45.90
N VAL A 631 -8.40 -29.79 -45.38
CA VAL A 631 -9.56 -29.34 -46.14
C VAL A 631 -9.93 -27.91 -45.77
N THR A 632 -9.10 -27.24 -44.96
CA THR A 632 -9.32 -25.88 -44.51
C THR A 632 -8.70 -24.94 -45.52
N ALA A 633 -9.44 -23.92 -45.93
CA ALA A 633 -8.90 -22.87 -46.77
C ALA A 633 -8.21 -21.79 -45.93
N PRO A 634 -7.11 -21.18 -46.43
CA PRO A 634 -6.50 -20.04 -45.78
C PRO A 634 -7.49 -18.89 -45.61
N THR A 635 -7.56 -18.37 -44.39
CA THR A 635 -8.35 -17.20 -44.01
C THR A 635 -7.44 -16.13 -43.42
N VAL A 636 -7.74 -14.86 -43.72
CA VAL A 636 -6.99 -13.74 -43.14
C VAL A 636 -7.34 -13.62 -41.66
N ASN A 637 -6.34 -13.80 -40.81
CA ASN A 637 -6.45 -13.66 -39.37
C ASN A 637 -6.23 -12.19 -38.94
N LYS A 638 -5.28 -11.51 -39.57
CA LYS A 638 -4.89 -10.14 -39.17
C LYS A 638 -4.27 -9.36 -40.32
N VAL A 639 -4.50 -8.05 -40.33
CA VAL A 639 -3.76 -7.09 -41.16
C VAL A 639 -3.11 -6.06 -40.25
N GLU A 640 -1.80 -5.83 -40.43
CA GLU A 640 -1.04 -4.88 -39.62
C GLU A 640 -0.19 -3.96 -40.49
N THR A 641 -0.24 -2.66 -40.23
CA THR A 641 0.67 -1.69 -40.84
C THR A 641 2.02 -1.70 -40.13
N VAL A 642 3.09 -1.67 -40.91
CA VAL A 642 4.45 -1.44 -40.40
C VAL A 642 4.81 0.00 -40.70
N ALA A 643 4.87 0.80 -39.64
CA ALA A 643 5.27 2.20 -39.71
C ALA A 643 6.73 2.35 -39.28
N ARG A 644 7.47 3.17 -40.02
CA ARG A 644 8.83 3.59 -39.67
C ARG A 644 8.87 5.11 -39.70
N ASP A 645 9.37 5.71 -38.63
CA ASP A 645 9.41 7.17 -38.46
C ASP A 645 8.03 7.85 -38.60
N GLY A 646 6.96 7.14 -38.22
CA GLY A 646 5.57 7.63 -38.35
C GLY A 646 4.99 7.57 -39.76
N GLU A 647 5.72 7.02 -40.73
CA GLU A 647 5.24 6.76 -42.09
C GLU A 647 4.91 5.28 -42.25
N VAL A 648 3.70 4.95 -42.73
CA VAL A 648 3.35 3.56 -43.07
C VAL A 648 4.08 3.17 -44.35
N LYS A 649 5.03 2.21 -44.25
CA LYS A 649 5.87 1.77 -45.38
C LYS A 649 5.42 0.44 -45.97
N SER A 650 4.80 -0.41 -45.17
CA SER A 650 4.27 -1.68 -45.61
C SER A 650 3.10 -2.08 -44.73
N PHE A 651 2.39 -3.12 -45.14
CA PHE A 651 1.47 -3.83 -44.27
C PHE A 651 1.58 -5.33 -44.51
N VAL A 652 1.20 -6.10 -43.50
CA VAL A 652 1.31 -7.56 -43.49
C VAL A 652 -0.07 -8.15 -43.32
N VAL A 653 -0.44 -9.02 -44.26
CA VAL A 653 -1.64 -9.85 -44.18
C VAL A 653 -1.22 -11.21 -43.63
N THR A 654 -1.68 -11.54 -42.44
CA THR A 654 -1.40 -12.81 -41.76
C THR A 654 -2.58 -13.76 -41.93
N PHE A 655 -2.31 -14.95 -42.46
CA PHE A 655 -3.28 -16.04 -42.60
C PHE A 655 -3.28 -16.96 -41.36
N ASN A 656 -4.36 -17.71 -41.17
CA ASN A 656 -4.48 -18.74 -40.12
C ASN A 656 -3.47 -19.90 -40.32
N GLU A 657 -3.06 -20.16 -41.55
CA GLU A 657 -2.19 -21.28 -41.96
C GLU A 657 -1.09 -20.83 -42.93
N GLU A 658 -0.10 -21.70 -43.16
CA GLU A 658 0.97 -21.42 -44.12
C GLU A 658 0.43 -21.43 -45.54
N VAL A 659 0.88 -20.47 -46.35
CA VAL A 659 0.47 -20.34 -47.74
C VAL A 659 1.68 -20.44 -48.66
N THR A 660 1.47 -20.86 -49.91
CA THR A 660 2.55 -21.19 -50.86
C THR A 660 2.62 -20.28 -52.07
N THR A 661 1.48 -19.81 -52.56
CA THR A 661 1.38 -19.07 -53.82
C THR A 661 0.70 -17.74 -53.54
N VAL A 662 1.22 -16.63 -54.07
CA VAL A 662 0.58 -15.31 -54.04
C VAL A 662 0.27 -14.91 -55.47
N THR A 663 -0.98 -14.54 -55.74
CA THR A 663 -1.48 -14.25 -57.10
C THR A 663 -1.93 -12.80 -57.18
N THR A 664 -1.02 -11.90 -57.56
CA THR A 664 -1.20 -10.42 -57.43
C THR A 664 -2.29 -9.83 -58.33
N ASP A 665 -2.65 -10.51 -59.43
CA ASP A 665 -3.79 -10.17 -60.29
C ASP A 665 -5.15 -10.34 -59.60
N LYS A 666 -5.17 -10.93 -58.39
CA LYS A 666 -6.34 -11.05 -57.52
C LYS A 666 -6.41 -9.98 -56.43
N VAL A 667 -5.63 -8.90 -56.55
CA VAL A 667 -5.69 -7.76 -55.62
C VAL A 667 -6.25 -6.54 -56.33
N TYR A 668 -7.30 -5.96 -55.76
CA TYR A 668 -7.91 -4.73 -56.23
C TYR A 668 -7.74 -3.64 -55.16
N VAL A 669 -7.43 -2.41 -55.57
CA VAL A 669 -7.20 -1.29 -54.65
C VAL A 669 -8.07 -0.11 -55.00
N VAL A 670 -8.69 0.51 -54.00
CA VAL A 670 -9.52 1.71 -54.14
C VAL A 670 -9.09 2.73 -53.10
N ASP A 671 -8.95 4.01 -53.46
CA ASP A 671 -8.65 5.07 -52.49
C ASP A 671 -9.90 5.57 -51.73
N SER A 672 -9.74 6.53 -50.81
CA SER A 672 -10.86 7.04 -50.01
C SER A 672 -11.89 7.84 -50.81
N LYS A 673 -11.55 8.22 -52.05
CA LYS A 673 -12.43 8.94 -52.99
C LYS A 673 -13.17 7.99 -53.93
N GLY A 674 -12.88 6.69 -53.87
CA GLY A 674 -13.49 5.68 -54.73
C GLY A 674 -12.77 5.48 -56.06
N GLU A 675 -11.56 6.03 -56.26
CA GLU A 675 -10.77 5.78 -57.46
C GLU A 675 -10.15 4.37 -57.42
N ILE A 676 -10.38 3.57 -58.47
CA ILE A 676 -9.74 2.25 -58.62
C ILE A 676 -8.30 2.47 -59.07
N LEU A 677 -7.35 1.99 -58.26
CA LEU A 677 -5.92 2.13 -58.51
C LEU A 677 -5.30 0.80 -58.93
N SER A 678 -4.33 0.88 -59.85
CA SER A 678 -3.48 -0.27 -60.17
C SER A 678 -2.62 -0.64 -58.95
N LEU A 679 -2.51 -1.94 -58.65
CA LEU A 679 -1.70 -2.44 -57.53
C LEU A 679 -0.28 -1.88 -57.53
N SER A 680 0.38 -1.78 -58.70
CA SER A 680 1.76 -1.29 -58.80
C SER A 680 1.92 0.21 -58.49
N LYS A 681 0.82 1.00 -58.52
CA LYS A 681 0.83 2.39 -58.06
C LYS A 681 0.74 2.51 -56.54
N VAL A 682 0.28 1.46 -55.85
CA VAL A 682 0.04 1.47 -54.40
C VAL A 682 1.07 0.61 -53.66
N ALA A 683 1.42 -0.56 -54.19
CA ALA A 683 2.42 -1.47 -53.64
C ALA A 683 3.54 -1.72 -54.65
N SER A 684 4.78 -1.53 -54.25
CA SER A 684 5.96 -1.83 -55.07
C SER A 684 6.33 -3.32 -55.07
N ASN A 685 5.91 -4.05 -54.03
CA ASN A 685 6.13 -5.50 -53.93
C ASN A 685 5.01 -6.16 -53.11
N VAL A 686 4.65 -7.39 -53.48
CA VAL A 686 3.76 -8.25 -52.72
C VAL A 686 4.37 -9.64 -52.69
N GLU A 687 4.83 -10.06 -51.51
CA GLU A 687 5.59 -11.31 -51.39
C GLU A 687 5.20 -12.11 -50.16
N LEU A 688 5.41 -13.41 -50.25
CA LEU A 688 5.35 -14.29 -49.10
C LEU A 688 6.58 -14.06 -48.22
N ASN A 689 6.40 -13.93 -46.91
CA ASN A 689 7.52 -13.80 -45.99
C ASN A 689 8.36 -15.09 -46.00
N SER A 690 9.69 -14.94 -46.08
CA SER A 690 10.62 -16.07 -46.21
C SER A 690 10.74 -16.94 -44.96
N THR A 691 10.44 -16.37 -43.79
CA THR A 691 10.60 -17.02 -42.49
C THR A 691 9.26 -17.51 -41.94
N ASP A 692 8.20 -16.72 -42.12
CA ASP A 692 6.85 -17.01 -41.68
C ASP A 692 5.89 -17.06 -42.86
N LYS A 693 5.71 -18.25 -43.44
CA LYS A 693 4.87 -18.46 -44.62
C LYS A 693 3.38 -18.24 -44.36
N LYS A 694 2.94 -17.82 -43.17
CA LYS A 694 1.58 -17.33 -42.94
C LYS A 694 1.41 -15.87 -43.33
N LYS A 695 2.49 -15.14 -43.60
CA LYS A 695 2.48 -13.69 -43.82
C LYS A 695 2.75 -13.34 -45.26
N VAL A 696 1.85 -12.54 -45.84
CA VAL A 696 2.08 -11.86 -47.12
C VAL A 696 2.34 -10.40 -46.83
N VAL A 697 3.50 -9.91 -47.27
CA VAL A 697 3.97 -8.55 -47.04
C VAL A 697 3.70 -7.73 -48.29
N PHE A 698 2.95 -6.65 -48.11
CA PHE A 698 2.74 -5.62 -49.13
C PHE A 698 3.64 -4.44 -48.80
N THR A 699 4.66 -4.22 -49.63
CA THR A 699 5.51 -3.03 -49.52
C THR A 699 4.86 -1.90 -50.31
N LEU A 700 4.55 -0.79 -49.66
CA LEU A 700 3.88 0.35 -50.30
C LEU A 700 4.84 1.08 -51.24
N ALA A 701 4.30 1.59 -52.35
CA ALA A 701 5.06 2.33 -53.34
C ALA A 701 5.64 3.64 -52.74
N SER A 702 6.87 3.98 -53.10
CA SER A 702 7.50 5.22 -52.67
C SER A 702 6.70 6.43 -53.15
N GLY A 703 6.41 7.38 -52.26
CA GLY A 703 5.68 8.60 -52.61
C GLY A 703 4.16 8.46 -52.63
N LEU A 704 3.61 7.30 -52.25
CA LEU A 704 2.17 7.11 -52.06
C LEU A 704 1.58 8.24 -51.19
N ALA A 705 0.43 8.78 -51.58
CA ALA A 705 -0.20 9.88 -50.86
C ALA A 705 -0.70 9.40 -49.48
N SER A 706 -0.79 10.31 -48.52
CA SER A 706 -1.45 9.99 -47.25
C SER A 706 -2.95 9.91 -47.50
N ASP A 707 -3.51 8.72 -47.41
CA ASP A 707 -4.91 8.42 -47.67
C ASP A 707 -5.30 7.05 -47.09
N LYS A 708 -6.59 6.71 -47.13
CA LYS A 708 -7.09 5.36 -46.84
C LYS A 708 -7.26 4.58 -48.13
N TYR A 709 -6.61 3.43 -48.20
CA TYR A 709 -6.67 2.53 -49.35
C TYR A 709 -7.39 1.23 -48.97
N SER A 710 -8.49 0.93 -49.65
CA SER A 710 -9.22 -0.34 -49.53
C SER A 710 -8.60 -1.39 -50.45
N PHE A 711 -8.23 -2.54 -49.89
CA PHE A 711 -7.70 -3.70 -50.59
C PHE A 711 -8.75 -4.81 -50.62
N ASP A 712 -9.07 -5.31 -51.81
CA ASP A 712 -9.94 -6.45 -52.07
C ASP A 712 -9.09 -7.61 -52.59
N LEU A 713 -8.92 -8.66 -51.78
CA LEU A 713 -8.27 -9.91 -52.15
C LEU A 713 -9.34 -10.88 -52.68
N ALA A 714 -9.26 -11.27 -53.94
CA ALA A 714 -10.21 -12.23 -54.52
C ALA A 714 -9.92 -13.69 -54.12
N GLU A 715 -10.89 -14.58 -54.38
CA GLU A 715 -10.75 -16.01 -54.06
C GLU A 715 -9.50 -16.61 -54.73
N GLY A 716 -8.70 -17.32 -53.93
CA GLY A 716 -7.44 -17.92 -54.33
C GLY A 716 -6.35 -16.89 -54.61
N PHE A 717 -6.40 -15.72 -53.96
CA PHE A 717 -5.25 -14.81 -53.84
C PHE A 717 -4.04 -15.56 -53.28
N VAL A 718 -4.28 -16.41 -52.28
CA VAL A 718 -3.31 -17.39 -51.81
C VAL A 718 -3.88 -18.81 -51.81
N THR A 719 -2.97 -19.79 -51.81
CA THR A 719 -3.26 -21.20 -51.54
C THR A 719 -2.42 -21.70 -50.37
N ASP A 720 -2.94 -22.64 -49.60
CA ASP A 720 -2.21 -23.30 -48.51
C ASP A 720 -1.03 -24.19 -48.99
N THR A 721 -0.47 -24.98 -48.06
CA THR A 721 0.55 -26.01 -48.29
C THR A 721 -0.01 -27.44 -48.43
N SER A 722 -1.33 -27.62 -48.48
CA SER A 722 -1.95 -28.95 -48.53
C SER A 722 -1.60 -29.72 -49.82
N LEU A 723 -1.69 -31.06 -49.80
CA LEU A 723 -1.46 -31.86 -51.01
C LEU A 723 -2.52 -31.54 -52.08
N SER A 724 -3.73 -31.18 -51.63
CA SER A 724 -4.83 -30.70 -52.47
C SER A 724 -5.08 -29.23 -52.22
N LYS A 725 -4.16 -28.37 -52.68
CA LYS A 725 -4.12 -26.91 -52.41
C LYS A 725 -5.51 -26.26 -52.29
N ASN A 726 -5.86 -25.80 -51.09
CA ASN A 726 -7.10 -25.08 -50.83
C ASN A 726 -6.91 -23.59 -51.16
N LYS A 727 -7.91 -22.96 -51.78
CA LYS A 727 -7.89 -21.54 -52.18
C LYS A 727 -8.45 -20.66 -51.07
N SER A 728 -7.79 -19.52 -50.78
CA SER A 728 -8.33 -18.54 -49.84
C SER A 728 -9.69 -17.98 -50.29
N ALA A 729 -10.59 -17.66 -49.38
CA ALA A 729 -11.82 -16.94 -49.71
C ALA A 729 -11.55 -15.47 -50.10
N LYS A 730 -12.56 -14.77 -50.64
CA LYS A 730 -12.50 -13.31 -50.84
C LYS A 730 -12.35 -12.61 -49.47
N TYR A 731 -11.47 -11.61 -49.37
CA TYR A 731 -11.28 -10.81 -48.16
C TYR A 731 -10.99 -9.35 -48.48
N SER A 732 -11.59 -8.42 -47.74
CA SER A 732 -11.47 -6.98 -47.97
C SER A 732 -11.05 -6.27 -46.68
N PHE A 733 -10.14 -5.30 -46.77
CA PHE A 733 -9.68 -4.51 -45.64
C PHE A 733 -9.20 -3.12 -46.07
N MET A 734 -9.04 -2.20 -45.11
CA MET A 734 -8.50 -0.86 -45.35
C MET A 734 -7.13 -0.69 -44.69
N VAL A 735 -6.25 0.06 -45.36
CA VAL A 735 -4.96 0.49 -44.86
C VAL A 735 -4.93 2.01 -44.82
N ASP A 736 -4.71 2.57 -43.64
CA ASP A 736 -4.55 4.02 -43.44
C ASP A 736 -3.07 4.38 -43.62
N VAL A 737 -2.73 5.00 -44.76
CA VAL A 737 -1.37 5.42 -45.07
C VAL A 737 -1.17 6.80 -44.50
N THR A 738 -0.46 6.86 -43.39
CA THR A 738 -0.08 8.12 -42.75
C THR A 738 1.38 8.48 -43.09
N LYS A 739 1.65 9.77 -43.23
CA LYS A 739 3.00 10.34 -43.25
C LYS A 739 3.20 11.11 -41.94
N PRO A 740 4.40 11.09 -41.35
CA PRO A 740 4.68 11.93 -40.20
C PRO A 740 4.49 13.40 -40.60
N GLY A 741 3.77 14.16 -39.79
CA GLY A 741 3.92 15.61 -39.83
C GLY A 741 5.38 15.93 -39.55
N LYS A 742 6.01 16.79 -40.36
CA LYS A 742 7.36 17.30 -40.11
C LYS A 742 7.49 17.69 -38.63
N PRO A 743 8.57 17.30 -37.91
CA PRO A 743 8.87 17.88 -36.62
C PRO A 743 8.84 19.40 -36.75
N VAL A 744 8.08 20.08 -35.89
CA VAL A 744 8.06 21.54 -35.90
C VAL A 744 9.42 21.98 -35.37
N ASP A 745 10.29 22.48 -36.25
CA ASP A 745 11.55 23.09 -35.83
C ASP A 745 11.25 24.13 -34.75
N THR A 746 11.83 23.98 -33.56
CA THR A 746 11.63 24.92 -32.45
C THR A 746 12.66 26.04 -32.45
N THR A 747 13.61 26.03 -33.39
CA THR A 747 14.72 27.00 -33.46
C THR A 747 14.96 27.54 -34.87
N PHE A 748 15.64 28.68 -34.98
CA PHE A 748 16.12 29.25 -36.25
C PHE A 748 17.50 29.92 -36.07
N THR A 749 18.23 30.13 -37.17
CA THR A 749 19.54 30.78 -37.19
C THR A 749 19.45 32.24 -37.64
N ILE A 750 20.18 33.12 -36.97
CA ILE A 750 20.35 34.52 -37.38
C ILE A 750 21.41 34.57 -38.49
N LYS A 751 21.15 35.35 -39.55
CA LYS A 751 21.98 35.37 -40.76
C LYS A 751 23.20 36.26 -40.62
N ASP A 752 23.02 37.48 -40.11
CA ASP A 752 24.13 38.45 -39.98
C ASP A 752 23.79 39.60 -39.01
N ALA A 753 24.82 40.30 -38.53
CA ALA A 753 24.70 41.61 -37.90
C ALA A 753 25.87 42.52 -38.28
N LYS A 754 25.57 43.77 -38.67
CA LYS A 754 26.56 44.77 -39.08
C LYS A 754 26.30 46.08 -38.36
N ALA A 755 27.37 46.82 -38.05
CA ALA A 755 27.26 48.16 -37.49
C ALA A 755 27.78 49.22 -38.47
N THR A 756 27.14 50.38 -38.48
CA THR A 756 27.61 51.58 -39.17
C THR A 756 27.16 52.78 -38.36
N ASN A 757 28.08 53.67 -37.99
CA ASN A 757 27.80 54.87 -37.18
C ASN A 757 26.96 54.57 -35.92
N ASN A 758 27.33 53.52 -35.16
CA ASN A 758 26.62 53.07 -33.95
C ASN A 758 25.16 52.67 -34.14
N VAL A 759 24.77 52.32 -35.37
CA VAL A 759 23.52 51.63 -35.67
C VAL A 759 23.85 50.20 -36.07
N ILE A 760 23.35 49.23 -35.29
CA ILE A 760 23.51 47.79 -35.57
C ILE A 760 22.28 47.29 -36.32
N THR A 761 22.47 46.79 -37.53
CA THR A 761 21.42 46.11 -38.30
C THR A 761 21.56 44.60 -38.15
N VAL A 762 20.53 43.92 -37.65
CA VAL A 762 20.49 42.45 -37.50
C VAL A 762 19.56 41.85 -38.53
N ASP A 763 20.01 40.86 -39.30
CA ASP A 763 19.22 40.10 -40.28
C ASP A 763 18.88 38.71 -39.71
N PHE A 764 17.60 38.48 -39.43
CA PHE A 764 17.09 37.24 -38.89
C PHE A 764 16.77 36.19 -39.97
N ASP A 765 16.77 36.56 -41.26
CA ASP A 765 16.34 35.76 -42.42
C ASP A 765 14.88 35.23 -42.38
N ALA A 766 14.25 35.30 -41.22
CA ALA A 766 12.86 34.95 -40.92
C ALA A 766 12.14 36.13 -40.24
N LYS A 767 10.80 36.18 -40.37
CA LYS A 767 10.00 37.22 -39.72
C LYS A 767 9.95 36.98 -38.22
N VAL A 768 10.34 37.97 -37.43
CA VAL A 768 10.41 37.90 -35.96
C VAL A 768 9.34 38.74 -35.27
N LYS A 769 9.03 38.39 -34.02
CA LYS A 769 8.00 39.06 -33.23
C LYS A 769 8.37 40.51 -32.94
N ALA A 770 7.34 41.36 -32.99
CA ALA A 770 7.43 42.78 -32.63
C ALA A 770 7.15 43.06 -31.14
N THR A 771 6.42 42.16 -30.46
CA THR A 771 5.92 42.37 -29.08
C THR A 771 5.90 41.07 -28.29
N GLY A 772 5.87 41.17 -26.96
CA GLY A 772 5.78 40.04 -26.04
C GLY A 772 7.10 39.27 -25.86
N THR A 773 7.03 38.10 -25.24
CA THR A 773 8.19 37.23 -25.01
C THR A 773 8.85 36.87 -26.35
N GLY A 774 10.17 37.09 -26.44
CA GLY A 774 10.97 36.86 -27.64
C GLY A 774 10.83 37.92 -28.73
N SER A 775 10.33 39.12 -28.40
CA SER A 775 10.34 40.26 -29.32
C SER A 775 11.77 40.64 -29.74
N ALA A 776 11.97 40.87 -31.04
CA ALA A 776 13.21 41.46 -31.56
C ALA A 776 13.33 42.97 -31.28
N LEU A 777 12.31 43.59 -30.71
CA LEU A 777 12.36 44.99 -30.28
C LEU A 777 12.71 45.12 -28.78
N ASN A 778 13.03 44.01 -28.11
CA ASN A 778 13.41 44.02 -26.69
C ASN A 778 14.92 44.28 -26.53
N PRO A 779 15.34 45.41 -25.92
CA PRO A 779 16.76 45.71 -25.72
C PRO A 779 17.53 44.65 -24.94
N ALA A 780 16.87 43.94 -24.02
CA ALA A 780 17.51 42.88 -23.22
C ALA A 780 17.92 41.64 -24.04
N SER A 781 17.43 41.50 -25.28
CA SER A 781 17.86 40.44 -26.20
C SER A 781 19.23 40.70 -26.84
N TYR A 782 19.84 41.87 -26.58
CA TYR A 782 21.05 42.34 -27.23
C TYR A 782 22.12 42.72 -26.22
N LEU A 783 23.36 42.28 -26.49
CA LEU A 783 24.53 42.67 -25.72
C LEU A 783 25.64 43.17 -26.64
N VAL A 784 26.37 44.19 -26.21
CA VAL A 784 27.60 44.69 -26.84
C VAL A 784 28.71 44.60 -25.80
N ASN A 785 29.80 43.90 -26.12
CA ASN A 785 30.91 43.63 -25.19
C ASN A 785 30.46 43.07 -23.83
N GLY A 786 29.40 42.24 -23.84
CA GLY A 786 28.83 41.63 -22.65
C GLY A 786 27.93 42.54 -21.80
N VAL A 787 27.71 43.79 -22.21
CA VAL A 787 26.79 44.74 -21.56
C VAL A 787 25.46 44.75 -22.31
N ALA A 788 24.35 44.52 -21.59
CA ALA A 788 23.01 44.59 -22.16
C ALA A 788 22.64 46.03 -22.54
N LEU A 789 21.86 46.19 -23.61
CA LEU A 789 21.37 47.49 -24.01
C LEU A 789 20.39 48.07 -22.97
N PRO A 790 20.43 49.38 -22.67
CA PRO A 790 19.45 50.07 -21.84
C PRO A 790 18.02 49.88 -22.36
N SER A 791 17.04 49.87 -21.44
CA SER A 791 15.62 49.65 -21.78
C SER A 791 15.02 50.71 -22.71
N ASP A 792 15.62 51.89 -22.78
CA ASP A 792 15.25 53.02 -23.63
C ASP A 792 15.99 53.04 -24.99
N SER A 793 16.76 52.00 -25.31
CA SER A 793 17.43 51.90 -26.61
C SER A 793 16.42 51.88 -27.76
N GLU A 794 16.66 52.70 -28.79
CA GLU A 794 15.80 52.74 -29.98
C GLU A 794 16.08 51.52 -30.87
N ILE A 795 15.15 50.57 -30.86
CA ILE A 795 15.16 49.38 -31.72
C ILE A 795 13.91 49.40 -32.60
N LYS A 796 14.10 49.37 -33.91
CA LYS A 796 13.01 49.40 -34.89
C LYS A 796 13.24 48.42 -36.01
N PHE A 797 12.16 47.94 -36.63
CA PHE A 797 12.29 47.21 -37.89
C PHE A 797 12.73 48.13 -39.01
N VAL A 798 13.58 47.61 -39.90
CA VAL A 798 14.01 48.33 -41.11
C VAL A 798 12.77 48.61 -41.98
N LYS A 799 12.70 49.82 -42.54
CA LYS A 799 11.66 50.18 -43.52
C LYS A 799 12.27 50.34 -44.91
N ASN A 800 11.75 49.58 -45.86
CA ASN A 800 12.09 49.71 -47.28
C ASN A 800 10.87 50.27 -48.01
N GLU A 801 10.98 51.46 -48.60
CA GLU A 801 9.88 52.13 -49.36
C GLU A 801 8.55 52.25 -48.56
N GLY A 802 8.65 52.45 -47.24
CA GLY A 802 7.48 52.56 -46.35
C GLY A 802 6.90 51.23 -45.86
N VAL A 803 7.42 50.08 -46.35
CA VAL A 803 7.02 48.74 -45.89
C VAL A 803 7.97 48.26 -44.78
N THR A 804 7.40 47.74 -43.70
CA THR A 804 8.17 47.20 -42.56
C THR A 804 8.72 45.82 -42.88
N ASP A 805 10.05 45.67 -42.83
CA ASP A 805 10.72 44.39 -42.97
C ASP A 805 10.93 43.74 -41.59
N GLN A 806 10.01 42.85 -41.21
CA GLN A 806 10.10 42.09 -39.96
C GLN A 806 11.24 41.05 -39.92
N LYS A 807 12.09 40.97 -40.96
CA LYS A 807 13.30 40.15 -40.92
C LYS A 807 14.52 40.92 -40.42
N LYS A 808 14.45 42.25 -40.33
CA LYS A 808 15.61 43.08 -39.99
C LYS A 808 15.27 44.14 -38.95
N VAL A 809 16.14 44.30 -37.96
CA VAL A 809 16.04 45.40 -36.98
C VAL A 809 17.26 46.30 -37.06
N GLU A 810 17.06 47.59 -36.86
CA GLU A 810 18.07 48.60 -36.58
C GLU A 810 18.05 48.91 -35.08
N ILE A 811 19.22 48.85 -34.46
CA ILE A 811 19.46 49.15 -33.06
C ILE A 811 20.36 50.37 -33.02
N HIS A 812 19.84 51.50 -32.56
CA HIS A 812 20.65 52.69 -32.32
C HIS A 812 21.27 52.58 -30.92
N LEU A 813 22.60 52.53 -30.84
CA LEU A 813 23.28 52.50 -29.56
C LEU A 813 23.06 53.85 -28.84
N PRO A 814 22.58 53.85 -27.58
CA PRO A 814 22.32 55.09 -26.85
C PRO A 814 23.56 55.96 -26.74
N LYS A 815 23.39 57.29 -26.71
CA LYS A 815 24.48 58.24 -26.50
C LYS A 815 25.18 57.95 -25.14
N GLY A 816 26.50 57.92 -25.12
CA GLY A 816 27.30 57.61 -23.94
C GLY A 816 27.39 56.12 -23.58
N PHE A 817 26.85 55.22 -24.41
CA PHE A 817 26.92 53.77 -24.19
C PHE A 817 28.29 53.19 -24.57
N VAL A 818 28.89 53.70 -25.65
CA VAL A 818 30.21 53.29 -26.13
C VAL A 818 31.22 54.33 -25.66
N LYS A 819 32.16 53.92 -24.81
CA LYS A 819 33.18 54.80 -24.17
C LYS A 819 34.52 54.87 -24.89
N ASN A 820 34.72 53.99 -25.87
CA ASN A 820 35.91 53.89 -26.70
C ASN A 820 35.49 53.22 -28.01
N SER A 821 35.99 53.70 -29.15
CA SER A 821 35.81 53.00 -30.43
C SER A 821 36.41 51.59 -30.37
N ASP A 822 35.69 50.61 -30.91
CA ASP A 822 36.08 49.20 -30.96
C ASP A 822 35.64 48.58 -32.30
N ALA A 823 36.61 48.38 -33.20
CA ALA A 823 36.38 47.80 -34.51
C ALA A 823 35.98 46.30 -34.46
N LYS A 824 36.03 45.66 -33.29
CA LYS A 824 35.71 44.25 -33.07
C LYS A 824 34.85 44.04 -31.82
N ALA A 825 33.91 44.95 -31.55
CA ALA A 825 33.01 44.79 -30.42
C ALA A 825 32.17 43.51 -30.58
N VAL A 826 32.08 42.73 -29.51
CA VAL A 826 31.34 41.47 -29.49
C VAL A 826 29.85 41.77 -29.34
N PHE A 827 29.09 41.61 -30.41
CA PHE A 827 27.64 41.73 -30.41
C PHE A 827 26.97 40.36 -30.25
N ARG A 828 26.02 40.24 -29.32
CA ARG A 828 25.28 39.01 -29.06
C ARG A 828 23.77 39.22 -29.13
N VAL A 829 23.08 38.23 -29.70
CA VAL A 829 21.61 38.16 -29.74
C VAL A 829 21.15 36.86 -29.11
N THR A 830 20.17 36.93 -28.21
CA THR A 830 19.56 35.75 -27.59
C THR A 830 18.05 35.89 -27.43
N GLY A 831 17.35 34.75 -27.54
CA GLY A 831 15.95 34.64 -27.16
C GLY A 831 14.95 35.32 -28.09
N VAL A 832 15.36 35.78 -29.29
CA VAL A 832 14.42 36.34 -30.28
C VAL A 832 13.58 35.20 -30.87
N GLN A 833 12.30 35.46 -31.15
CA GLN A 833 11.39 34.46 -31.70
C GLN A 833 10.83 34.86 -33.06
N THR A 834 10.67 33.88 -33.94
CA THR A 834 9.87 34.02 -35.17
C THR A 834 8.38 34.12 -34.87
N LEU A 835 7.57 34.49 -35.87
CA LEU A 835 6.11 34.56 -35.73
C LEU A 835 5.46 33.21 -35.40
N ASP A 836 6.10 32.08 -35.76
CA ASP A 836 5.70 30.71 -35.44
C ASP A 836 6.36 30.15 -34.14
N ASN A 837 6.88 31.04 -33.29
CA ASN A 837 7.46 30.74 -31.98
C ASN A 837 8.79 29.94 -31.99
N LYS A 838 9.53 29.92 -33.10
CA LYS A 838 10.88 29.34 -33.11
C LYS A 838 11.84 30.30 -32.43
N VAL A 839 12.69 29.80 -31.53
CA VAL A 839 13.66 30.60 -30.78
C VAL A 839 14.98 30.69 -31.55
N SER A 840 15.58 31.87 -31.63
CA SER A 840 16.88 32.07 -32.26
C SER A 840 17.94 31.29 -31.49
N ASN A 841 18.79 30.55 -32.19
CA ASN A 841 20.05 30.09 -31.62
C ASN A 841 20.88 31.30 -31.14
N PRO A 842 21.66 31.17 -30.05
CA PRO A 842 22.57 32.24 -29.64
C PRO A 842 23.46 32.67 -30.81
N PHE A 843 23.42 33.96 -31.14
CA PHE A 843 24.20 34.53 -32.22
C PHE A 843 25.27 35.45 -31.65
N THR A 844 26.48 35.38 -32.18
CA THR A 844 27.59 36.27 -31.83
C THR A 844 28.26 36.73 -33.11
N SER A 845 28.45 38.04 -33.25
CA SER A 845 29.20 38.66 -34.36
C SER A 845 30.14 39.73 -33.81
N LEU A 846 31.16 40.07 -34.60
CA LEU A 846 32.01 41.23 -34.35
C LEU A 846 31.47 42.41 -35.16
N VAL A 847 31.31 43.56 -34.51
CA VAL A 847 30.80 44.77 -35.14
C VAL A 847 31.72 45.96 -34.85
N ASP A 848 31.80 46.90 -35.79
CA ASP A 848 32.57 48.13 -35.66
C ASP A 848 31.72 49.22 -35.00
N ILE A 849 32.07 49.61 -33.78
CA ILE A 849 31.39 50.68 -33.03
C ILE A 849 32.38 51.81 -32.75
N ILE A 850 31.88 53.04 -32.77
CA ILE A 850 32.67 54.24 -32.50
C ILE A 850 32.30 54.78 -31.12
N ASP A 851 33.25 55.46 -30.48
CA ASP A 851 32.97 56.21 -29.25
C ASP A 851 31.79 57.16 -29.44
N ASN A 852 30.83 57.15 -28.52
CA ASN A 852 29.73 58.11 -28.49
C ASN A 852 29.55 58.75 -27.10
N THR A 853 30.59 58.66 -26.27
CA THR A 853 30.65 59.32 -24.97
C THR A 853 31.33 60.68 -25.15
N ALA A 854 30.75 61.73 -24.56
CA ALA A 854 31.32 63.06 -24.63
C ALA A 854 32.48 63.18 -23.61
N PRO A 855 33.59 63.86 -23.96
CA PRO A 855 34.65 64.12 -23.00
C PRO A 855 34.17 65.10 -21.93
N GLU A 856 34.31 64.74 -20.66
CA GLU A 856 33.90 65.53 -19.51
C GLU A 856 35.11 66.19 -18.83
N ALA A 857 35.06 67.50 -18.57
CA ALA A 857 36.03 68.15 -17.70
C ALA A 857 35.87 67.60 -16.26
N LYS A 858 36.94 67.01 -15.70
CA LYS A 858 36.92 66.39 -14.35
C LYS A 858 37.54 67.27 -13.28
N SER A 859 38.60 67.99 -13.62
CA SER A 859 39.31 68.87 -12.68
C SER A 859 40.01 70.00 -13.43
N PHE A 860 40.37 71.04 -12.70
CA PHE A 860 41.29 72.06 -13.17
C PHE A 860 42.25 72.46 -12.05
N VAL A 861 43.50 72.72 -12.39
CA VAL A 861 44.55 73.07 -11.43
C VAL A 861 45.48 74.12 -12.03
N ALA A 862 45.93 75.06 -11.22
CA ALA A 862 47.00 75.98 -11.60
C ALA A 862 48.32 75.20 -11.64
N THR A 863 48.92 75.09 -12.81
CA THR A 863 50.21 74.39 -13.00
C THR A 863 51.39 75.35 -12.97
N ASP A 864 51.14 76.64 -13.18
CA ASP A 864 52.08 77.76 -13.01
C ASP A 864 51.28 79.03 -12.63
N LEU A 865 51.94 80.16 -12.37
CA LEU A 865 51.33 81.46 -12.09
C LEU A 865 50.39 81.92 -13.20
N THR A 866 50.69 81.57 -14.45
CA THR A 866 49.88 81.97 -15.62
C THR A 866 49.25 80.78 -16.37
N GLU A 867 49.36 79.55 -15.86
CA GLU A 867 48.86 78.37 -16.56
C GLU A 867 47.83 77.60 -15.75
N LEU A 868 46.70 77.28 -16.40
CA LEU A 868 45.63 76.47 -15.87
C LEU A 868 45.48 75.20 -16.69
N THR A 869 45.62 74.04 -16.05
CA THR A 869 45.44 72.74 -16.70
C THR A 869 44.10 72.14 -16.30
N ILE A 870 43.26 71.84 -17.29
CA ILE A 870 41.97 71.17 -17.14
C ILE A 870 42.14 69.72 -17.59
N THR A 871 41.75 68.77 -16.75
CA THR A 871 41.83 67.33 -17.06
C THR A 871 40.45 66.82 -17.47
N TYR A 872 40.36 66.18 -18.63
CA TYR A 872 39.15 65.57 -19.17
C TYR A 872 39.10 64.06 -18.90
N SER A 873 37.91 63.46 -19.02
CA SER A 873 37.66 62.03 -18.87
C SER A 873 38.43 61.16 -19.88
N GLU A 874 38.82 61.75 -21.00
CA GLU A 874 39.47 61.09 -22.13
C GLU A 874 40.29 62.09 -22.95
N ALA A 875 41.02 61.60 -23.95
CA ALA A 875 41.82 62.44 -24.82
C ALA A 875 40.95 63.37 -25.67
N ILE A 876 41.30 64.65 -25.68
CA ILE A 876 40.59 65.68 -26.43
C ILE A 876 41.42 66.16 -27.63
N LYS A 877 40.78 66.89 -28.53
CA LYS A 877 41.39 67.66 -29.62
C LYS A 877 40.63 68.97 -29.79
N LEU A 878 41.35 69.99 -30.25
CA LEU A 878 40.71 71.22 -30.70
C LEU A 878 40.39 71.11 -32.18
N LYS A 879 39.21 71.57 -32.59
CA LYS A 879 38.84 71.64 -34.00
C LYS A 879 39.72 72.68 -34.71
N GLU A 880 40.32 72.31 -35.83
CA GLU A 880 41.12 73.23 -36.64
C GLU A 880 40.23 74.35 -37.21
N LYS A 881 40.51 75.62 -36.92
CA LYS A 881 39.84 76.76 -37.56
C LYS A 881 40.46 77.06 -38.92
N ALA A 882 39.65 77.60 -39.83
CA ALA A 882 40.13 78.20 -41.07
C ALA A 882 41.12 79.36 -40.75
N GLU A 883 42.20 79.47 -41.53
CA GLU A 883 43.32 80.40 -41.29
C GLU A 883 42.85 81.82 -40.89
N GLY A 884 43.40 82.35 -39.78
CA GLY A 884 43.27 83.76 -39.39
C GLY A 884 42.26 84.11 -38.28
N LYS A 885 41.60 83.13 -37.64
CA LYS A 885 40.78 83.35 -36.43
C LYS A 885 41.32 82.50 -35.28
N GLY A 886 41.69 83.12 -34.16
CA GLY A 886 42.24 82.42 -32.98
C GLY A 886 41.33 81.29 -32.47
N ASN A 887 41.90 80.29 -31.81
CA ASN A 887 41.23 79.12 -31.21
C ASN A 887 40.31 79.53 -30.05
N GLY A 888 39.29 80.33 -30.34
CA GLY A 888 38.39 80.82 -29.34
C GLY A 888 37.46 79.73 -28.88
N ILE A 889 37.76 79.11 -27.74
CA ILE A 889 36.93 78.15 -27.01
C ILE A 889 36.16 78.85 -25.87
N GLU A 890 36.09 80.18 -25.88
CA GLU A 890 35.51 80.98 -24.79
C GLU A 890 33.97 80.91 -24.76
N ASP A 891 33.33 80.48 -25.85
CA ASP A 891 31.89 80.16 -25.89
C ASP A 891 31.57 78.78 -25.30
N GLU A 892 32.59 77.95 -25.12
CA GLU A 892 32.54 76.58 -24.60
C GLU A 892 33.00 76.44 -23.16
N LEU A 893 33.87 77.34 -22.75
CA LEU A 893 34.56 77.26 -21.48
C LEU A 893 34.62 78.64 -20.84
N GLN A 894 34.12 78.72 -19.61
CA GLN A 894 34.11 79.95 -18.84
C GLN A 894 34.84 79.74 -17.51
N LEU A 895 35.81 80.61 -17.24
CA LEU A 895 36.56 80.64 -15.98
C LEU A 895 36.06 81.81 -15.13
N PHE A 896 35.96 81.59 -13.82
CA PHE A 896 35.54 82.60 -12.86
C PHE A 896 36.46 82.63 -11.64
N ASP A 897 36.67 83.83 -11.09
CA ASP A 897 37.35 84.02 -9.82
C ASP A 897 36.46 83.71 -8.61
N SER A 898 37.02 83.82 -7.40
CA SER A 898 36.27 83.59 -6.14
C SER A 898 35.13 84.57 -5.90
N LYS A 899 35.09 85.70 -6.61
CA LYS A 899 34.02 86.71 -6.56
C LYS A 899 33.01 86.55 -7.69
N GLY A 900 33.20 85.56 -8.57
CA GLY A 900 32.35 85.31 -9.73
C GLY A 900 32.64 86.23 -10.93
N ALA A 901 33.73 86.98 -10.93
CA ALA A 901 34.18 87.73 -12.10
C ALA A 901 34.79 86.77 -13.14
N LYS A 902 34.54 87.03 -14.44
CA LYS A 902 35.13 86.22 -15.51
C LYS A 902 36.65 86.41 -15.55
N VAL A 903 37.37 85.31 -15.74
CA VAL A 903 38.82 85.31 -15.96
C VAL A 903 39.06 84.96 -17.43
N ASP A 904 39.66 85.89 -18.17
CA ASP A 904 40.02 85.67 -19.57
C ASP A 904 41.20 84.71 -19.68
N PHE A 905 41.23 83.94 -20.76
CA PHE A 905 42.32 83.04 -21.08
C PHE A 905 42.67 83.11 -22.57
N VAL A 906 43.88 82.67 -22.92
CA VAL A 906 44.39 82.62 -24.29
C VAL A 906 45.22 81.35 -24.50
N ASN A 907 45.59 81.10 -25.76
CA ASN A 907 46.50 80.04 -26.19
C ASN A 907 46.12 78.64 -25.68
N PRO A 908 44.91 78.13 -25.99
CA PRO A 908 44.54 76.78 -25.59
C PRO A 908 45.45 75.76 -26.27
N LYS A 909 46.06 74.89 -25.47
CA LYS A 909 46.95 73.82 -25.90
C LYS A 909 46.43 72.49 -25.36
N VAL A 910 46.38 71.47 -26.22
CA VAL A 910 45.95 70.13 -25.81
C VAL A 910 47.15 69.20 -25.69
N GLU A 911 47.21 68.45 -24.58
CA GLU A 911 48.17 67.39 -24.32
C GLU A 911 47.44 66.14 -23.82
N GLY A 912 47.08 65.23 -24.73
CA GLY A 912 46.30 64.04 -24.39
C GLY A 912 44.91 64.40 -23.87
N ASN A 913 44.62 64.08 -22.60
CA ASN A 913 43.37 64.43 -21.93
C ASN A 913 43.42 65.77 -21.18
N LYS A 914 44.45 66.60 -21.42
CA LYS A 914 44.62 67.88 -20.75
C LYS A 914 44.43 69.04 -21.71
N LEU A 915 43.67 70.03 -21.28
CA LEU A 915 43.58 71.35 -21.90
C LEU A 915 44.32 72.35 -21.03
N ILE A 916 45.40 72.92 -21.56
CA ILE A 916 46.24 73.91 -20.91
C ILE A 916 45.88 75.29 -21.45
N LEU A 917 45.56 76.21 -20.55
CA LEU A 917 45.14 77.58 -20.86
C LEU A 917 46.09 78.57 -20.21
N LYS A 918 46.39 79.68 -20.90
CA LYS A 918 47.14 80.79 -20.32
C LYS A 918 46.18 81.86 -19.80
N VAL A 919 46.29 82.19 -18.52
CA VAL A 919 45.47 83.20 -17.82
C VAL A 919 46.38 84.27 -17.22
N SER A 920 45.83 85.45 -16.88
CA SER A 920 46.61 86.52 -16.24
C SER A 920 47.13 86.14 -14.86
N ASP A 921 46.33 85.37 -14.10
CA ASP A 921 46.69 84.79 -12.81
C ASP A 921 45.87 83.50 -12.58
N ALA A 922 46.53 82.34 -12.64
CA ALA A 922 45.88 81.04 -12.49
C ALA A 922 45.45 80.74 -11.05
N SER A 923 46.05 81.42 -10.07
CA SER A 923 45.68 81.26 -8.67
C SER A 923 44.30 81.84 -8.36
N MET A 924 43.86 82.84 -9.12
CA MET A 924 42.58 83.51 -8.96
C MET A 924 41.38 82.70 -9.47
N VAL A 925 41.59 81.72 -10.36
CA VAL A 925 40.50 80.89 -10.91
C VAL A 925 39.96 79.96 -9.82
N ALA A 926 38.70 80.16 -9.44
CA ALA A 926 38.00 79.38 -8.42
C ALA A 926 36.93 78.46 -9.00
N LYS A 927 36.48 78.72 -10.23
CA LYS A 927 35.39 77.96 -10.87
C LYS A 927 35.56 77.87 -12.38
N LEU A 928 35.25 76.70 -12.92
CA LEU A 928 35.17 76.41 -14.35
C LEU A 928 33.74 75.97 -14.69
N LYS A 929 33.20 76.46 -15.81
CA LYS A 929 31.92 76.03 -16.35
C LYS A 929 32.06 75.71 -17.84
N THR A 930 31.64 74.52 -18.27
CA THR A 930 31.44 74.22 -19.70
C THR A 930 30.06 74.69 -20.14
N THR A 931 29.98 75.29 -21.32
CA THR A 931 28.75 75.85 -21.90
C THR A 931 28.44 75.22 -23.24
N THR A 932 27.18 75.29 -23.66
CA THR A 932 26.79 74.81 -24.98
C THR A 932 27.28 75.79 -26.05
N PRO A 933 28.20 75.39 -26.93
CA PRO A 933 28.67 76.26 -28.00
C PRO A 933 27.65 76.47 -29.09
N THR A 934 27.91 77.46 -29.93
CA THR A 934 27.27 77.56 -31.25
C THR A 934 27.95 76.65 -32.27
N VAL A 935 29.26 76.42 -32.14
CA VAL A 935 30.05 75.48 -32.93
C VAL A 935 31.04 74.79 -31.99
N SER A 936 30.99 73.47 -31.89
CA SER A 936 31.88 72.71 -31.02
C SER A 936 33.33 72.71 -31.53
N ASP A 937 34.23 73.18 -30.68
CA ASP A 937 35.66 73.43 -30.83
C ASP A 937 36.47 72.50 -29.91
N ILE A 938 35.94 72.04 -28.77
CA ILE A 938 36.55 70.99 -27.92
C ILE A 938 35.84 69.65 -28.19
N LEU A 939 36.57 68.74 -28.84
CA LEU A 939 36.09 67.40 -29.20
C LEU A 939 36.95 66.32 -28.55
N ASP A 940 36.46 65.09 -28.44
CA ASP A 940 37.34 63.93 -28.21
C ASP A 940 38.05 63.47 -29.51
N VAL A 941 38.83 62.40 -29.40
CA VAL A 941 39.49 61.79 -30.57
C VAL A 941 38.50 61.26 -31.61
N ALA A 942 37.33 60.76 -31.19
CA ALA A 942 36.26 60.26 -32.05
C ALA A 942 35.40 61.37 -32.68
N GLY A 943 35.56 62.62 -32.24
CA GLY A 943 34.81 63.78 -32.70
C GLY A 943 33.54 64.08 -31.89
N ASN A 944 33.32 63.48 -30.71
CA ASN A 944 32.23 63.86 -29.84
C ASN A 944 32.51 65.20 -29.17
N ASP A 945 31.51 66.08 -29.17
CA ASP A 945 31.55 67.36 -28.47
C ASP A 945 31.72 67.16 -26.97
N GLN A 946 32.50 68.02 -26.32
CA GLN A 946 32.63 67.99 -24.86
C GLN A 946 31.27 68.08 -24.14
N ALA A 947 31.23 67.50 -22.94
CA ALA A 947 30.06 67.57 -22.09
C ALA A 947 29.79 69.02 -21.65
N VAL A 948 28.56 69.47 -21.87
CA VAL A 948 28.10 70.82 -21.53
C VAL A 948 27.50 70.90 -20.13
N GLY A 949 27.55 72.07 -19.50
CA GLY A 949 26.93 72.30 -18.20
C GLY A 949 27.72 71.73 -17.01
N ILE A 950 28.94 71.25 -17.24
CA ILE A 950 29.84 70.80 -16.17
C ILE A 950 30.30 72.02 -15.39
N VAL A 951 30.19 71.96 -14.07
CA VAL A 951 30.66 72.99 -13.15
C VAL A 951 31.68 72.37 -12.21
N LEU A 952 32.91 72.86 -12.26
CA LEU A 952 33.98 72.48 -11.36
C LEU A 952 34.32 73.69 -10.47
N SER A 953 34.58 73.45 -9.20
CA SER A 953 35.06 74.48 -8.26
C SER A 953 36.32 73.98 -7.58
N LYS A 954 37.24 74.91 -7.30
CA LYS A 954 38.55 74.65 -6.67
C LYS A 954 38.42 74.45 -5.16
#